data_AF-A0A4Y9ZF28-F1
#
_entry.id   AF-A0A4Y9ZF28-F1
#
_cell.length_a   1.000
_cell.length_b   1.000
_cell.length_c   1.000
_cell.angle_alpha   90.00
_cell.angle_beta   90.00
_cell.angle_gamma   90.00
#
_symmetry.space_group_name_H-M   'P 1'
#
loop_
_entity.id
_entity.type
_entity.pdbx_description
1 polymer ?
#
loop_
_entity_poly.entity_id
_entity_poly.type
_entity_poly.pdbx_seq_one_letter_code
_entity_poly.pdbx_strand_id
1 'polypeptide(L)'
;MILLEPHNYIIQTTLIDKFAKPSSLDVQFVDFDGVRFHMTNGDRKTVLLLSMHIRCWDELVRYGAMDVLRREYSSLLRTHAEPEYNVTLEIDLENAPAEGEARDNFIHSISLLKRNALAAPFELAFTTQKQLEAGGGQGELMQMHYRDEEVIYVQAAQDRVTIIFSTVFREETDRIYGKLFLQEFVDARRLPTIQNAPQVLFTNREPPLEIRHVPGLRDSEDIGYVTFVLFPRHFTNPTIAAGTISHIQLFRDYLHYHIKCSKAYMHSRMRFRVSEFQKVLNRAKTEIATTDRKTASSAMDSRRQLIGPQHASCVLRDFAPCFAASYAPPPASLITTLFKFCCPRALAAMFVPASLLAHVLLFSLRWVPSVARTVSVSIPLTAPTSAPSVPGSLISFSIEQDRWTDWIGTGSRNDYWFNLLSNLKDITGETPRIRIGADSEDHTDFSKTVKYSEAIFPASNPTTPYPEATNVTVGSAYYQLASQLPSGTQVTWGVNFGTDNLTAAYLETQAIVSAFTSSAVKSAGVTLESIEIGNEADLYKNNGHRNSSFNIQNYVNQWTTFAQNVTATANAALGSKVALWGASFAGSSHSATSGFSPQSAIQDGLLKSSAGAQIKTISQHHYEGSFCSGSNGLLQDLMLKSHTRGNLSSFSPDISAVQEQGLQYVLGETNSYSCHGAPGVSNVAGTALWGLDYALYATQIGVARVHFHEGIGYKYNFFQPVTLTRSILDGSTLPTPLAPHIQPLYYAAIVAGEAIGNTGSAKAVELSISNSQVAGYAFFEGSALKRALFINFQSYVGGTRGSVHITPTFSGGSKSEMTVKRLAIPLANATSGVTWGGQTYETSDGKVSGSVHTTKVSELCIGRIRFGIRGSTIAHIYDFSMIPDLWQKAFSSQCMLPGFCWDVLAHVEIRQAVSDQDGSRRKLSA
;
A
#
# COMPACT_ATOMS: atom_id res chain seq x y z
N MET A 1 -6.79 -12.20 -6.63
CA MET A 1 -8.11 -11.60 -6.95
C MET A 1 -9.09 -12.15 -5.92
N ILE A 2 -9.69 -11.30 -5.08
CA ILE A 2 -10.75 -11.75 -4.16
C ILE A 2 -12.11 -11.63 -4.86
N LEU A 3 -12.48 -10.47 -5.41
CA LEU A 3 -13.72 -10.35 -6.18
C LEU A 3 -13.48 -10.59 -7.67
N LEU A 4 -14.34 -11.34 -8.34
CA LEU A 4 -14.32 -11.51 -9.79
C LEU A 4 -14.76 -10.21 -10.49
N GLU A 5 -14.19 -9.91 -11.64
CA GLU A 5 -14.56 -8.72 -12.42
C GLU A 5 -15.80 -8.99 -13.28
N PRO A 6 -16.72 -8.01 -13.44
CA PRO A 6 -17.97 -8.20 -14.20
C PRO A 6 -17.82 -8.05 -15.72
N HIS A 7 -16.67 -7.57 -16.19
CA HIS A 7 -16.42 -7.34 -17.61
C HIS A 7 -15.58 -8.48 -18.20
N ASN A 8 -15.78 -8.77 -19.48
CA ASN A 8 -15.00 -9.80 -20.15
C ASN A 8 -13.64 -9.25 -20.62
N TYR A 9 -12.56 -9.77 -20.03
CA TYR A 9 -11.19 -9.33 -20.31
C TYR A 9 -10.74 -9.61 -21.76
N ILE A 10 -11.21 -10.70 -22.37
CA ILE A 10 -10.88 -11.06 -23.76
C ILE A 10 -11.49 -10.04 -24.72
N ILE A 11 -12.76 -9.67 -24.52
CA ILE A 11 -13.42 -8.61 -25.31
C ILE A 11 -12.66 -7.29 -25.18
N GLN A 12 -12.36 -6.88 -23.94
CA GLN A 12 -11.71 -5.61 -23.67
C GLN A 12 -10.32 -5.53 -24.33
N THR A 13 -9.47 -6.53 -24.11
CA THR A 13 -8.10 -6.56 -24.68
C THR A 13 -8.09 -6.68 -26.19
N THR A 14 -9.00 -7.49 -26.76
CA THR A 14 -9.13 -7.61 -28.22
C THR A 14 -9.55 -6.29 -28.85
N LEU A 15 -10.52 -5.58 -28.26
CA LEU A 15 -10.92 -4.26 -28.74
C LEU A 15 -9.79 -3.24 -28.63
N ILE A 16 -9.06 -3.20 -27.51
CA ILE A 16 -7.89 -2.31 -27.35
C ILE A 16 -6.85 -2.57 -28.46
N ASP A 17 -6.52 -3.83 -28.73
CA ASP A 17 -5.61 -4.21 -29.82
C ASP A 17 -6.11 -3.76 -31.19
N LYS A 18 -7.40 -4.00 -31.51
CA LYS A 18 -7.96 -3.63 -32.82
C LYS A 18 -8.16 -2.13 -33.01
N PHE A 19 -8.42 -1.38 -31.95
CA PHE A 19 -8.42 0.08 -32.00
C PHE A 19 -7.02 0.66 -32.26
N ALA A 20 -5.96 0.00 -31.77
CA ALA A 20 -4.58 0.40 -32.05
C ALA A 20 -4.14 -0.01 -33.47
N LYS A 21 -4.52 -1.21 -33.91
CA LYS A 21 -4.16 -1.76 -35.23
C LYS A 21 -5.28 -2.60 -35.84
N PRO A 22 -6.09 -2.02 -36.76
CA PRO A 22 -7.10 -2.78 -37.50
C PRO A 22 -6.47 -3.94 -38.27
N SER A 23 -6.97 -5.15 -38.01
CA SER A 23 -6.45 -6.41 -38.57
C SER A 23 -7.55 -7.46 -38.64
N SER A 24 -7.30 -8.55 -39.37
CA SER A 24 -8.24 -9.67 -39.44
C SER A 24 -8.41 -10.31 -38.06
N LEU A 25 -9.65 -10.59 -37.68
CA LEU A 25 -10.07 -11.14 -36.40
C LEU A 25 -11.13 -12.20 -36.66
N ASP A 26 -10.92 -13.39 -36.10
CA ASP A 26 -11.92 -14.45 -35.98
C ASP A 26 -11.55 -15.27 -34.73
N VAL A 27 -12.28 -15.03 -33.64
CA VAL A 27 -11.98 -15.63 -32.33
C VAL A 27 -13.27 -16.03 -31.66
N GLN A 28 -13.35 -17.31 -31.27
CA GLN A 28 -14.41 -17.84 -30.42
C GLN A 28 -13.87 -18.13 -29.03
N PHE A 29 -14.63 -17.76 -28.00
CA PHE A 29 -14.27 -18.02 -26.61
C PHE A 29 -15.51 -18.16 -25.74
N VAL A 30 -15.30 -18.67 -24.53
CA VAL A 30 -16.37 -18.92 -23.56
C VAL A 30 -16.16 -18.08 -22.31
N ASP A 31 -17.25 -17.68 -21.70
CA ASP A 31 -17.29 -17.04 -20.39
C ASP A 31 -17.96 -17.98 -19.38
N PHE A 32 -18.00 -17.58 -18.12
CA PHE A 32 -18.74 -18.28 -17.08
C PHE A 32 -20.20 -18.51 -17.49
N ASP A 33 -20.84 -19.50 -16.86
CA ASP A 33 -22.21 -19.96 -17.17
C ASP A 33 -22.40 -20.58 -18.55
N GLY A 34 -21.31 -20.88 -19.27
CA GLY A 34 -21.38 -21.48 -20.59
C GLY A 34 -21.82 -20.50 -21.67
N VAL A 35 -21.67 -19.19 -21.43
CA VAL A 35 -21.90 -18.15 -22.43
C VAL A 35 -20.81 -18.25 -23.49
N ARG A 36 -21.21 -18.27 -24.76
CA ARG A 36 -20.29 -18.33 -25.91
C ARG A 36 -20.23 -16.96 -26.56
N PHE A 37 -19.03 -16.53 -26.90
CA PHE A 37 -18.78 -15.30 -27.65
C PHE A 37 -18.03 -15.60 -28.92
N HIS A 38 -18.32 -14.82 -29.95
CA HIS A 38 -17.60 -14.83 -31.21
C HIS A 38 -17.33 -13.41 -31.64
N MET A 39 -16.05 -13.12 -31.88
CA MET A 39 -15.59 -11.85 -32.41
C MET A 39 -14.99 -12.07 -33.79
N THR A 40 -15.61 -11.46 -34.80
CA THR A 40 -15.18 -11.56 -36.20
C THR A 40 -15.15 -10.19 -36.87
N ASN A 41 -14.58 -10.08 -38.06
CA ASN A 41 -14.74 -8.87 -38.89
C ASN A 41 -16.10 -8.87 -39.60
N GLY A 42 -16.67 -7.68 -39.78
CA GLY A 42 -17.77 -7.46 -40.72
C GLY A 42 -17.28 -7.29 -42.16
N ASP A 43 -17.99 -6.49 -42.95
CA ASP A 43 -17.69 -6.29 -44.39
C ASP A 43 -16.28 -5.70 -44.67
N ARG A 44 -15.71 -5.02 -43.68
CA ARG A 44 -14.37 -4.40 -43.75
C ARG A 44 -13.60 -4.64 -42.46
N LYS A 45 -12.26 -4.62 -42.55
CA LYS A 45 -11.35 -4.85 -41.39
C LYS A 45 -11.52 -3.83 -40.25
N THR A 46 -12.14 -2.69 -40.53
CA THR A 46 -12.44 -1.65 -39.55
C THR A 46 -13.81 -1.81 -38.88
N VAL A 47 -14.61 -2.82 -39.27
CA VAL A 47 -15.87 -3.18 -38.62
C VAL A 47 -15.69 -4.53 -37.93
N LEU A 48 -16.03 -4.59 -36.64
CA LEU A 48 -16.00 -5.81 -35.84
C LEU A 48 -17.43 -6.23 -35.47
N LEU A 49 -17.69 -7.53 -35.52
CA LEU A 49 -18.92 -8.14 -35.04
C LEU A 49 -18.61 -8.86 -33.73
N LEU A 50 -19.32 -8.52 -32.66
CA LEU A 50 -19.28 -9.21 -31.38
C LEU A 50 -20.62 -9.89 -31.14
N SER A 51 -20.66 -11.21 -31.27
CA SER A 51 -21.84 -12.04 -31.11
C SER A 51 -21.80 -12.78 -29.77
N MET A 52 -22.94 -12.83 -29.08
CA MET A 52 -23.10 -13.52 -27.79
C MET A 52 -24.23 -14.53 -27.85
N HIS A 53 -23.98 -15.73 -27.33
CA HIS A 53 -24.97 -16.76 -27.11
C HIS A 53 -25.06 -17.11 -25.62
N ILE A 54 -26.27 -17.00 -25.06
CA ILE A 54 -26.59 -17.36 -23.68
C ILE A 54 -27.84 -18.25 -23.65
N ARG A 55 -27.82 -19.29 -22.83
CA ARG A 55 -28.88 -20.30 -22.80
C ARG A 55 -30.26 -19.73 -22.47
N CYS A 56 -30.35 -18.87 -21.46
CA CYS A 56 -31.61 -18.28 -20.99
C CYS A 56 -32.03 -17.05 -21.80
N TRP A 57 -31.60 -16.90 -23.06
CA TRP A 57 -31.85 -15.68 -23.83
C TRP A 57 -33.33 -15.34 -23.96
N ASP A 58 -34.18 -16.32 -24.29
CA ASP A 58 -35.62 -16.07 -24.49
C ASP A 58 -36.29 -15.57 -23.20
N GLU A 59 -35.85 -16.07 -22.04
CA GLU A 59 -36.30 -15.61 -20.72
C GLU A 59 -35.84 -14.18 -20.46
N LEU A 60 -34.58 -13.86 -20.77
CA LEU A 60 -34.04 -12.50 -20.63
C LEU A 60 -34.76 -11.50 -21.54
N VAL A 61 -35.07 -11.88 -22.78
CA VAL A 61 -35.86 -11.04 -23.70
C VAL A 61 -37.26 -10.80 -23.14
N ARG A 62 -37.92 -11.84 -22.60
CA ARG A 62 -39.22 -11.70 -21.92
C ARG A 62 -39.16 -10.71 -20.76
N TYR A 63 -38.05 -10.64 -20.03
CA TYR A 63 -37.86 -9.73 -18.90
C TYR A 63 -37.23 -8.37 -19.29
N GLY A 64 -37.20 -8.02 -20.58
CA GLY A 64 -36.81 -6.69 -21.04
C GLY A 64 -35.33 -6.50 -21.36
N ALA A 65 -34.56 -7.59 -21.60
CA ALA A 65 -33.14 -7.48 -21.94
C ALA A 65 -32.89 -6.63 -23.20
N MET A 66 -33.76 -6.70 -24.21
CA MET A 66 -33.62 -5.87 -25.40
C MET A 66 -33.76 -4.38 -25.12
N ASP A 67 -34.53 -3.98 -24.12
CA ASP A 67 -34.68 -2.56 -23.76
C ASP A 67 -33.45 -2.03 -23.04
N VAL A 68 -32.86 -2.86 -22.17
CA VAL A 68 -31.56 -2.56 -21.54
C VAL A 68 -30.47 -2.48 -22.61
N LEU A 69 -30.38 -3.45 -23.51
CA LEU A 69 -29.35 -3.45 -24.56
C LEU A 69 -29.53 -2.27 -25.51
N ARG A 70 -30.76 -1.90 -25.90
CA ARG A 70 -31.01 -0.69 -26.70
C ARG A 70 -30.58 0.57 -25.96
N ARG A 71 -30.84 0.67 -24.66
CA ARG A 71 -30.41 1.81 -23.84
C ARG A 71 -28.89 1.96 -23.82
N GLU A 72 -28.16 0.86 -23.66
CA GLU A 72 -26.69 0.89 -23.51
C GLU A 72 -25.94 0.90 -24.86
N TYR A 73 -26.49 0.27 -25.89
CA TYR A 73 -25.78 -0.04 -27.15
C TYR A 73 -26.52 0.38 -28.41
N SER A 74 -27.53 1.25 -28.34
CA SER A 74 -28.46 1.58 -29.44
C SER A 74 -27.83 1.64 -30.84
N SER A 75 -26.69 2.33 -30.99
CA SER A 75 -26.03 2.55 -32.29
C SER A 75 -25.18 1.36 -32.78
N LEU A 76 -24.90 0.40 -31.90
CA LEU A 76 -24.07 -0.77 -32.16
C LEU A 76 -24.89 -2.04 -32.34
N LEU A 77 -26.16 -2.06 -31.91
CA LEU A 77 -26.99 -3.26 -32.04
C LEU A 77 -27.38 -3.52 -33.49
N ARG A 78 -27.04 -4.72 -33.97
CA ARG A 78 -27.48 -5.18 -35.28
C ARG A 78 -28.95 -5.62 -35.24
N THR A 79 -29.68 -5.41 -36.33
CA THR A 79 -31.09 -5.83 -36.45
C THR A 79 -31.27 -7.34 -36.42
N HIS A 80 -30.29 -8.08 -36.94
CA HIS A 80 -30.25 -9.54 -36.94
C HIS A 80 -28.92 -10.01 -36.35
N ALA A 81 -29.00 -10.91 -35.37
CA ALA A 81 -27.84 -11.57 -34.80
C ALA A 81 -27.19 -12.51 -35.83
N GLU A 82 -25.90 -12.79 -35.64
CA GLU A 82 -25.17 -13.82 -36.36
C GLU A 82 -25.84 -15.21 -36.16
N PRO A 83 -25.86 -16.09 -37.17
CA PRO A 83 -26.39 -17.44 -37.01
C PRO A 83 -25.76 -18.16 -35.80
N GLU A 84 -26.59 -18.89 -35.06
CA GLU A 84 -26.22 -19.59 -33.80
C GLU A 84 -25.95 -18.69 -32.58
N TYR A 85 -26.06 -17.36 -32.72
CA TYR A 85 -25.95 -16.41 -31.62
C TYR A 85 -27.26 -15.67 -31.36
N ASN A 86 -27.39 -15.13 -30.15
CA ASN A 86 -28.62 -14.49 -29.71
C ASN A 86 -28.64 -12.98 -29.94
N VAL A 87 -27.49 -12.32 -29.82
CA VAL A 87 -27.32 -10.88 -30.05
C VAL A 87 -25.96 -10.60 -30.67
N THR A 88 -25.90 -9.63 -31.58
CA THR A 88 -24.66 -9.16 -32.21
C THR A 88 -24.54 -7.64 -32.12
N LEU A 89 -23.37 -7.19 -31.68
CA LEU A 89 -22.96 -5.80 -31.75
C LEU A 89 -22.03 -5.60 -32.96
N GLU A 90 -22.31 -4.58 -33.75
CA GLU A 90 -21.48 -4.10 -34.85
C GLU A 90 -20.72 -2.86 -34.37
N ILE A 91 -19.39 -2.95 -34.38
CA ILE A 91 -18.48 -1.95 -33.82
C ILE A 91 -17.63 -1.41 -34.96
N ASP A 92 -17.92 -0.18 -35.38
CA ASP A 92 -17.11 0.52 -36.37
C ASP A 92 -15.95 1.25 -35.68
N LEU A 93 -14.72 0.80 -35.95
CA LEU A 93 -13.50 1.35 -35.37
C LEU A 93 -13.23 2.80 -35.82
N GLU A 94 -13.75 3.20 -36.99
CA GLU A 94 -13.56 4.55 -37.54
C GLU A 94 -14.51 5.57 -36.90
N ASN A 95 -15.72 5.13 -36.51
CA ASN A 95 -16.77 5.97 -35.93
C ASN A 95 -16.78 5.95 -34.40
N ALA A 96 -15.82 5.26 -33.78
CA ALA A 96 -15.69 5.21 -32.32
C ALA A 96 -15.16 6.53 -31.73
N PRO A 97 -15.40 6.78 -30.42
CA PRO A 97 -14.85 7.95 -29.74
C PRO A 97 -13.33 8.09 -29.91
N ALA A 98 -12.82 9.33 -29.89
CA ALA A 98 -11.39 9.62 -29.97
C ALA A 98 -10.61 8.95 -28.82
N GLU A 99 -9.33 8.67 -29.06
CA GLU A 99 -8.43 8.03 -28.10
C GLU A 99 -8.38 8.80 -26.75
N GLY A 100 -8.43 8.07 -25.64
CA GLY A 100 -8.53 8.61 -24.28
C GLY A 100 -9.71 8.02 -23.49
N GLU A 101 -10.10 8.68 -22.40
CA GLU A 101 -11.11 8.17 -21.44
C GLU A 101 -12.46 7.80 -22.08
N ALA A 102 -12.88 8.53 -23.12
CA ALA A 102 -14.14 8.23 -23.82
C ALA A 102 -14.08 6.90 -24.57
N ARG A 103 -12.94 6.57 -25.19
CA ARG A 103 -12.73 5.29 -25.88
C ARG A 103 -12.59 4.15 -24.88
N ASP A 104 -11.89 4.37 -23.78
CA ASP A 104 -11.73 3.37 -22.72
C ASP A 104 -13.10 2.99 -22.09
N ASN A 105 -13.93 3.99 -21.80
CA ASN A 105 -15.30 3.77 -21.30
C ASN A 105 -16.20 3.09 -22.33
N PHE A 106 -16.04 3.42 -23.61
CA PHE A 106 -16.77 2.76 -24.71
C PHE A 106 -16.39 1.28 -24.82
N ILE A 107 -15.10 0.96 -24.82
CA ILE A 107 -14.60 -0.42 -24.83
C ILE A 107 -15.08 -1.18 -23.59
N HIS A 108 -15.00 -0.56 -22.42
CA HIS A 108 -15.46 -1.17 -21.16
C HIS A 108 -16.97 -1.41 -21.13
N SER A 109 -17.78 -0.52 -21.71
CA SER A 109 -19.22 -0.72 -21.85
C SER A 109 -19.52 -1.96 -22.70
N ILE A 110 -18.81 -2.15 -23.81
CA ILE A 110 -18.98 -3.30 -24.70
C ILE A 110 -18.58 -4.61 -24.00
N SER A 111 -17.51 -4.61 -23.20
CA SER A 111 -17.09 -5.81 -22.46
C SER A 111 -18.05 -6.22 -21.33
N LEU A 112 -19.04 -5.39 -21.00
CA LEU A 112 -20.13 -5.69 -20.05
C LEU A 112 -21.38 -6.32 -20.70
N LEU A 113 -21.32 -6.76 -21.97
CA LEU A 113 -22.48 -7.25 -22.73
C LEU A 113 -23.30 -8.34 -21.97
N LYS A 114 -22.62 -9.37 -21.44
CA LYS A 114 -23.28 -10.42 -20.62
C LYS A 114 -23.96 -9.82 -19.39
N ARG A 115 -23.24 -9.00 -18.63
CA ARG A 115 -23.71 -8.37 -17.39
C ARG A 115 -24.96 -7.51 -17.64
N ASN A 116 -24.96 -6.75 -18.73
CA ASN A 116 -26.06 -5.87 -19.09
C ASN A 116 -27.29 -6.64 -19.58
N ALA A 117 -27.12 -7.71 -20.35
CA ALA A 117 -28.24 -8.59 -20.72
C ALA A 117 -28.88 -9.25 -19.48
N LEU A 118 -28.06 -9.75 -18.55
CA LEU A 118 -28.53 -10.38 -17.31
C LEU A 118 -29.07 -9.37 -16.28
N ALA A 119 -28.89 -8.06 -16.46
CA ALA A 119 -29.35 -7.04 -15.51
C ALA A 119 -30.86 -6.81 -15.57
N ALA A 120 -31.48 -7.06 -16.74
CA ALA A 120 -32.88 -6.77 -17.02
C ALA A 120 -33.88 -7.32 -15.98
N PRO A 121 -33.86 -8.63 -15.62
CA PRO A 121 -34.79 -9.14 -14.61
C PRO A 121 -34.60 -8.50 -13.22
N PHE A 122 -33.38 -8.10 -12.86
CA PHE A 122 -33.12 -7.41 -11.60
C PHE A 122 -33.62 -5.96 -11.63
N GLU A 123 -33.39 -5.23 -12.72
CA GLU A 123 -33.92 -3.87 -12.92
C GLU A 123 -35.45 -3.87 -12.92
N LEU A 124 -36.07 -4.88 -13.55
CA LEU A 124 -37.52 -5.08 -13.53
C LEU A 124 -38.02 -5.36 -12.12
N ALA A 125 -37.34 -6.22 -11.35
CA ALA A 125 -37.69 -6.50 -9.97
C ALA A 125 -37.61 -5.25 -9.08
N PHE A 126 -36.55 -4.44 -9.22
CA PHE A 126 -36.39 -3.19 -8.46
C PHE A 126 -37.47 -2.18 -8.80
N THR A 127 -37.82 -2.05 -10.08
CA THR A 127 -38.90 -1.17 -10.53
C THR A 127 -40.26 -1.64 -10.01
N THR A 128 -40.51 -2.95 -10.06
CA THR A 128 -41.74 -3.58 -9.56
C THR A 128 -41.87 -3.42 -8.04
N GLN A 129 -40.79 -3.64 -7.30
CA GLN A 129 -40.77 -3.42 -5.84
C GLN A 129 -41.17 -1.99 -5.49
N LYS A 130 -40.63 -1.00 -6.21
CA LYS A 130 -40.96 0.41 -6.01
C LYS A 130 -42.43 0.73 -6.29
N GLN A 131 -43.06 0.02 -7.23
CA GLN A 131 -44.51 0.14 -7.49
C GLN A 131 -45.33 -0.52 -6.38
N LEU A 132 -44.88 -1.69 -5.88
CA LEU A 132 -45.55 -2.46 -4.83
C LEU A 132 -45.45 -1.81 -3.45
N GLU A 133 -44.44 -0.96 -3.20
CA GLU A 133 -44.27 -0.20 -1.95
C GLU A 133 -45.55 0.57 -1.58
N ALA A 134 -46.28 1.09 -2.57
CA ALA A 134 -47.52 1.84 -2.40
C ALA A 134 -48.81 0.99 -2.42
N GLY A 135 -48.77 -0.24 -2.95
CA GLY A 135 -49.96 -1.05 -3.27
C GLY A 135 -50.09 -2.38 -2.54
N GLY A 136 -49.02 -2.87 -1.90
CA GLY A 136 -48.97 -4.21 -1.30
C GLY A 136 -48.96 -5.35 -2.34
N GLY A 137 -48.53 -6.54 -1.93
CA GLY A 137 -48.50 -7.74 -2.78
C GLY A 137 -47.09 -8.22 -3.18
N GLN A 138 -47.04 -9.14 -4.14
CA GLN A 138 -45.82 -9.73 -4.68
C GLN A 138 -45.80 -9.59 -6.21
N GLY A 139 -44.62 -9.35 -6.77
CA GLY A 139 -44.38 -9.30 -8.21
C GLY A 139 -44.32 -10.70 -8.83
N GLU A 140 -44.26 -10.73 -10.17
CA GLU A 140 -44.05 -11.97 -10.92
C GLU A 140 -42.73 -12.65 -10.48
N LEU A 141 -42.78 -13.97 -10.29
CA LEU A 141 -41.60 -14.79 -10.04
C LEU A 141 -40.86 -15.02 -11.36
N MET A 142 -39.72 -14.37 -11.53
CA MET A 142 -38.87 -14.52 -12.72
C MET A 142 -37.90 -15.69 -12.52
N GLN A 143 -37.72 -16.50 -13.57
CA GLN A 143 -36.85 -17.68 -13.55
C GLN A 143 -35.85 -17.58 -14.68
N MET A 144 -34.57 -17.75 -14.37
CA MET A 144 -33.47 -17.72 -15.34
C MET A 144 -32.71 -19.05 -15.30
N HIS A 145 -32.90 -19.89 -16.33
CA HIS A 145 -32.21 -21.17 -16.49
C HIS A 145 -30.86 -20.96 -17.18
N TYR A 146 -29.92 -20.36 -16.44
CA TYR A 146 -28.62 -19.97 -16.98
C TYR A 146 -27.65 -21.15 -17.17
N ARG A 147 -27.91 -22.30 -16.53
CA ARG A 147 -27.17 -23.57 -16.68
C ARG A 147 -28.13 -24.76 -16.72
N ASP A 148 -27.61 -25.96 -17.03
CA ASP A 148 -28.42 -27.18 -17.18
C ASP A 148 -29.28 -27.53 -15.95
N GLU A 149 -28.71 -27.39 -14.74
CA GLU A 149 -29.33 -27.85 -13.49
C GLU A 149 -29.45 -26.73 -12.45
N GLU A 150 -29.21 -25.48 -12.84
CA GLU A 150 -29.18 -24.33 -11.93
C GLU A 150 -30.04 -23.19 -12.46
N VAL A 151 -30.72 -22.52 -11.54
CA VAL A 151 -31.72 -21.50 -11.84
C VAL A 151 -31.56 -20.32 -10.88
N ILE A 152 -31.71 -19.10 -11.39
CA ILE A 152 -31.85 -17.91 -10.56
C ILE A 152 -33.32 -17.52 -10.55
N TYR A 153 -33.90 -17.46 -9.36
CA TYR A 153 -35.25 -16.95 -9.13
C TYR A 153 -35.16 -15.52 -8.61
N VAL A 154 -35.99 -14.63 -9.13
CA VAL A 154 -36.08 -13.24 -8.67
C VAL A 154 -37.55 -12.88 -8.45
N GLN A 155 -37.88 -12.39 -7.26
CA GLN A 155 -39.22 -11.95 -6.93
C GLN A 155 -39.20 -10.66 -6.12
N ALA A 156 -40.00 -9.69 -6.55
CA ALA A 156 -40.23 -8.47 -5.79
C ALA A 156 -41.38 -8.68 -4.78
N ALA A 157 -41.23 -8.15 -3.57
CA ALA A 157 -42.28 -8.04 -2.57
C ALA A 157 -42.47 -6.57 -2.18
N GLN A 158 -43.40 -6.25 -1.28
CA GLN A 158 -43.65 -4.85 -0.89
C GLN A 158 -42.41 -4.15 -0.27
N ASP A 159 -41.66 -4.84 0.59
CA ASP A 159 -40.58 -4.27 1.39
C ASP A 159 -39.16 -4.69 0.95
N ARG A 160 -39.06 -5.61 -0.01
CA ARG A 160 -37.80 -6.27 -0.39
C ARG A 160 -37.84 -6.88 -1.79
N VAL A 161 -36.67 -7.24 -2.30
CA VAL A 161 -36.51 -8.14 -3.45
C VAL A 161 -35.75 -9.37 -3.00
N THR A 162 -36.31 -10.55 -3.28
CA THR A 162 -35.72 -11.84 -2.95
C THR A 162 -35.12 -12.46 -4.20
N ILE A 163 -33.87 -12.92 -4.09
CA ILE A 163 -33.12 -13.57 -5.18
C ILE A 163 -32.66 -14.92 -4.66
N ILE A 164 -33.01 -16.00 -5.35
CA ILE A 164 -32.68 -17.37 -4.93
C ILE A 164 -31.84 -18.03 -6.02
N PHE A 165 -30.65 -18.49 -5.65
CA PHE A 165 -29.81 -19.34 -6.49
C PHE A 165 -30.05 -20.79 -6.13
N SER A 166 -30.39 -21.63 -7.10
CA SER A 166 -30.22 -23.07 -6.98
C SER A 166 -28.87 -23.45 -7.55
N THR A 167 -27.97 -23.98 -6.72
CA THR A 167 -26.61 -24.37 -7.11
C THR A 167 -26.38 -25.85 -6.84
N VAL A 168 -25.68 -26.52 -7.74
CA VAL A 168 -25.42 -27.97 -7.65
C VAL A 168 -23.94 -28.21 -7.35
N PHE A 169 -23.65 -28.98 -6.30
CA PHE A 169 -22.30 -29.40 -5.95
C PHE A 169 -22.09 -30.87 -6.31
N ARG A 170 -21.42 -31.12 -7.44
CA ARG A 170 -21.18 -32.49 -7.95
C ARG A 170 -20.16 -33.26 -7.12
N GLU A 171 -19.11 -32.60 -6.63
CA GLU A 171 -18.10 -33.23 -5.78
C GLU A 171 -18.51 -33.08 -4.32
N GLU A 172 -18.46 -34.18 -3.57
CA GLU A 172 -18.76 -34.16 -2.12
C GLU A 172 -17.84 -33.19 -1.36
N THR A 173 -16.57 -33.11 -1.74
CA THR A 173 -15.62 -32.16 -1.13
C THR A 173 -16.06 -30.71 -1.36
N ASP A 174 -16.47 -30.36 -2.59
CA ASP A 174 -16.93 -29.01 -2.91
C ASP A 174 -18.26 -28.70 -2.21
N ARG A 175 -19.13 -29.71 -2.02
CA ARG A 175 -20.36 -29.58 -1.24
C ARG A 175 -20.06 -29.22 0.22
N ILE A 176 -19.08 -29.87 0.84
CA ILE A 176 -18.67 -29.56 2.22
C ILE A 176 -18.06 -28.17 2.33
N TYR A 177 -17.13 -27.81 1.43
CA TYR A 177 -16.58 -26.45 1.41
C TYR A 177 -17.66 -25.40 1.15
N GLY A 178 -18.55 -25.65 0.18
CA GLY A 178 -19.67 -24.78 -0.14
C GLY A 178 -20.59 -24.56 1.06
N LYS A 179 -20.95 -25.62 1.78
CA LYS A 179 -21.72 -25.52 3.02
C LYS A 179 -21.03 -24.66 4.08
N LEU A 180 -19.71 -24.84 4.28
CA LEU A 180 -18.94 -24.04 5.23
C LEU A 180 -18.93 -22.56 4.82
N PHE A 181 -18.64 -22.26 3.55
CA PHE A 181 -18.68 -20.89 3.03
C PHE A 181 -20.07 -20.27 3.25
N LEU A 182 -21.14 -20.96 2.85
CA LEU A 182 -22.49 -20.44 2.95
C LEU A 182 -22.93 -20.22 4.40
N GLN A 183 -22.49 -21.07 5.33
CA GLN A 183 -22.68 -20.86 6.75
C GLN A 183 -21.99 -19.58 7.24
N GLU A 184 -20.73 -19.37 6.85
CA GLU A 184 -20.00 -18.13 7.18
C GLU A 184 -20.66 -16.89 6.56
N PHE A 185 -21.22 -16.99 5.34
CA PHE A 185 -21.98 -15.91 4.72
C PHE A 185 -23.24 -15.54 5.51
N VAL A 186 -23.94 -16.53 6.07
CA VAL A 186 -25.10 -16.31 6.96
C VAL A 186 -24.65 -15.64 8.26
N ASP A 187 -23.56 -16.11 8.86
CA ASP A 187 -23.06 -15.62 10.14
C ASP A 187 -22.30 -14.28 10.05
N ALA A 188 -21.83 -13.89 8.87
CA ALA A 188 -21.10 -12.64 8.64
C ALA A 188 -21.86 -11.41 9.18
N ARG A 189 -23.19 -11.38 9.05
CA ARG A 189 -24.02 -10.26 9.56
C ARG A 189 -24.02 -10.10 11.09
N ARG A 190 -23.47 -11.06 11.85
CA ARG A 190 -23.24 -10.91 13.29
C ARG A 190 -22.15 -9.88 13.61
N LEU A 191 -21.27 -9.58 12.64
CA LEU A 191 -20.25 -8.56 12.79
C LEU A 191 -20.87 -7.15 12.73
N PRO A 192 -20.62 -6.28 13.75
CA PRO A 192 -21.19 -4.93 13.79
C PRO A 192 -20.90 -4.06 12.57
N THR A 193 -19.76 -4.28 11.91
CA THR A 193 -19.28 -3.49 10.77
C THR A 193 -20.06 -3.73 9.47
N ILE A 194 -20.79 -4.85 9.34
CA ILE A 194 -21.49 -5.24 8.10
C ILE A 194 -22.99 -5.52 8.28
N GLN A 195 -23.59 -5.01 9.36
CA GLN A 195 -25.03 -5.19 9.65
C GLN A 195 -25.96 -4.68 8.52
N ASN A 196 -25.50 -3.65 7.81
CA ASN A 196 -26.23 -3.01 6.71
C ASN A 196 -26.26 -3.82 5.41
N ALA A 197 -25.50 -4.92 5.30
CA ALA A 197 -25.45 -5.77 4.11
C ALA A 197 -26.79 -6.52 3.86
N PRO A 198 -27.01 -7.02 2.63
CA PRO A 198 -28.08 -7.97 2.31
C PRO A 198 -28.14 -9.15 3.25
N GLN A 199 -29.34 -9.60 3.60
CA GLN A 199 -29.50 -10.84 4.34
C GLN A 199 -29.28 -12.02 3.40
N VAL A 200 -28.49 -12.98 3.86
CA VAL A 200 -28.26 -14.24 3.16
C VAL A 200 -28.85 -15.36 4.00
N LEU A 201 -29.59 -16.25 3.36
CA LEU A 201 -30.10 -17.49 3.94
C LEU A 201 -29.62 -18.64 3.07
N PHE A 202 -29.40 -19.78 3.70
CA PHE A 202 -28.97 -20.98 3.00
C PHE A 202 -29.76 -22.18 3.52
N THR A 203 -30.34 -22.95 2.59
CA THR A 203 -30.97 -24.23 2.88
C THR A 203 -30.30 -25.32 2.05
N ASN A 204 -29.95 -26.41 2.74
CA ASN A 204 -29.56 -27.65 2.07
C ASN A 204 -30.83 -28.39 1.68
N ARG A 205 -30.86 -28.95 0.47
CA ARG A 205 -31.90 -29.89 0.02
C ARG A 205 -33.30 -29.28 -0.16
N GLU A 206 -33.88 -28.67 0.88
CA GLU A 206 -35.23 -28.13 0.84
C GLU A 206 -35.27 -26.74 0.16
N PRO A 207 -36.12 -26.54 -0.86
CA PRO A 207 -36.33 -25.22 -1.44
C PRO A 207 -37.00 -24.24 -0.45
N PRO A 208 -36.62 -22.94 -0.48
CA PRO A 208 -37.28 -21.88 0.29
C PRO A 208 -38.77 -21.79 -0.01
N LEU A 209 -39.56 -21.36 0.99
CA LEU A 209 -41.03 -21.29 0.92
C LEU A 209 -41.54 -20.51 -0.31
N GLU A 210 -40.78 -19.49 -0.72
CA GLU A 210 -41.05 -18.62 -1.85
C GLU A 210 -41.13 -19.37 -3.18
N ILE A 211 -40.39 -20.47 -3.36
CA ILE A 211 -40.34 -21.21 -4.63
C ILE A 211 -40.91 -22.62 -4.54
N ARG A 212 -41.29 -23.13 -3.36
CA ARG A 212 -41.80 -24.51 -3.18
C ARG A 212 -42.95 -24.91 -4.11
N HIS A 213 -43.73 -23.94 -4.58
CA HIS A 213 -44.84 -24.17 -5.49
C HIS A 213 -44.43 -24.33 -6.96
N VAL A 214 -43.17 -24.05 -7.31
CA VAL A 214 -42.63 -24.17 -8.67
C VAL A 214 -42.43 -25.64 -9.02
N PRO A 215 -43.00 -26.13 -10.13
CA PRO A 215 -42.84 -27.52 -10.55
C PRO A 215 -41.40 -27.80 -11.01
N GLY A 216 -40.89 -29.01 -10.75
CA GLY A 216 -39.57 -29.45 -11.22
C GLY A 216 -38.39 -29.10 -10.30
N LEU A 217 -38.65 -28.59 -9.09
CA LEU A 217 -37.61 -28.40 -8.08
C LEU A 217 -37.05 -29.74 -7.61
N ARG A 218 -35.72 -29.81 -7.46
CA ARG A 218 -35.04 -31.00 -6.94
C ARG A 218 -35.00 -30.91 -5.41
N ASP A 219 -35.43 -32.00 -4.77
CA ASP A 219 -35.27 -32.26 -3.33
C ASP A 219 -34.19 -33.36 -3.16
N SER A 220 -32.93 -32.98 -3.33
CA SER A 220 -31.78 -33.89 -3.19
C SER A 220 -30.67 -33.24 -2.35
N GLU A 221 -29.74 -34.04 -1.82
CA GLU A 221 -28.63 -33.49 -1.01
C GLU A 221 -27.57 -32.75 -1.83
N ASP A 222 -27.61 -32.89 -3.16
CA ASP A 222 -26.63 -32.32 -4.08
C ASP A 222 -26.96 -30.89 -4.52
N ILE A 223 -28.17 -30.42 -4.18
CA ILE A 223 -28.65 -29.07 -4.48
C ILE A 223 -28.70 -28.22 -3.20
N GLY A 224 -28.14 -27.02 -3.31
CA GLY A 224 -28.21 -25.98 -2.28
C GLY A 224 -28.98 -24.78 -2.79
N TYR A 225 -29.82 -24.21 -1.93
CA TYR A 225 -30.55 -22.98 -2.23
C TYR A 225 -29.99 -21.83 -1.41
N VAL A 226 -29.48 -20.81 -2.10
CA VAL A 226 -28.94 -19.59 -1.47
C VAL A 226 -29.89 -18.44 -1.75
N THR A 227 -30.42 -17.83 -0.70
CA THR A 227 -31.40 -16.75 -0.80
C THR A 227 -30.77 -15.44 -0.35
N PHE A 228 -30.71 -14.46 -1.25
CA PHE A 228 -30.37 -13.08 -0.96
C PHE A 228 -31.65 -12.27 -0.81
N VAL A 229 -31.78 -11.57 0.32
CA VAL A 229 -32.86 -10.62 0.57
C VAL A 229 -32.31 -9.21 0.51
N LEU A 230 -32.73 -8.47 -0.52
CA LEU A 230 -32.36 -7.09 -0.76
C LEU A 230 -33.45 -6.15 -0.25
N PHE A 231 -33.07 -5.18 0.59
CA PHE A 231 -33.94 -4.08 1.02
C PHE A 231 -33.73 -2.85 0.14
N PRO A 232 -34.65 -1.86 0.13
CA PRO A 232 -34.56 -0.67 -0.73
C PRO A 232 -33.19 0.01 -0.71
N ARG A 233 -32.55 0.11 0.46
CA ARG A 233 -31.18 0.65 0.61
C ARG A 233 -30.13 0.02 -0.32
N HIS A 234 -30.34 -1.21 -0.78
CA HIS A 234 -29.42 -1.92 -1.68
C HIS A 234 -29.67 -1.64 -3.17
N PHE A 235 -30.77 -0.99 -3.56
CA PHE A 235 -31.09 -0.78 -4.97
C PHE A 235 -31.83 0.53 -5.30
N THR A 236 -32.17 1.38 -4.33
CA THR A 236 -32.80 2.69 -4.61
C THR A 236 -31.86 3.66 -5.33
N ASN A 237 -30.55 3.62 -5.03
CA ASN A 237 -29.55 4.42 -5.74
C ASN A 237 -29.10 3.68 -7.00
N PRO A 238 -29.17 4.29 -8.21
CA PRO A 238 -28.79 3.61 -9.46
C PRO A 238 -27.35 3.07 -9.49
N THR A 239 -26.40 3.77 -8.88
CA THR A 239 -25.00 3.33 -8.79
C THR A 239 -24.87 2.11 -7.87
N ILE A 240 -25.58 2.13 -6.73
CA ILE A 240 -25.59 0.99 -5.79
C ILE A 240 -26.30 -0.19 -6.45
N ALA A 241 -27.44 0.03 -7.10
CA ALA A 241 -28.19 -1.01 -7.82
C ALA A 241 -27.32 -1.69 -8.88
N ALA A 242 -26.59 -0.92 -9.68
CA ALA A 242 -25.67 -1.46 -10.68
C ALA A 242 -24.57 -2.31 -10.03
N GLY A 243 -23.99 -1.84 -8.92
CA GLY A 243 -23.02 -2.59 -8.14
C GLY A 243 -23.61 -3.89 -7.58
N THR A 244 -24.77 -3.83 -6.95
CA THR A 244 -25.47 -4.99 -6.37
C THR A 244 -25.79 -6.03 -7.43
N ILE A 245 -26.32 -5.63 -8.59
CA ILE A 245 -26.58 -6.55 -9.71
C ILE A 245 -25.28 -7.27 -10.12
N SER A 246 -24.19 -6.53 -10.31
CA SER A 246 -22.91 -7.14 -10.72
C SER A 246 -22.38 -8.15 -9.69
N HIS A 247 -22.47 -7.84 -8.39
CA HIS A 247 -22.00 -8.75 -7.34
C HIS A 247 -22.90 -9.99 -7.21
N ILE A 248 -24.22 -9.81 -7.32
CA ILE A 248 -25.17 -10.91 -7.23
C ILE A 248 -25.03 -11.84 -8.45
N GLN A 249 -24.92 -11.31 -9.66
CA GLN A 249 -24.70 -12.14 -10.86
C GLN A 249 -23.43 -12.99 -10.75
N LEU A 250 -22.34 -12.42 -10.21
CA LEU A 250 -21.06 -13.13 -10.04
C LEU A 250 -20.99 -14.04 -8.82
N PHE A 251 -22.02 -14.08 -7.97
CA PHE A 251 -21.98 -14.79 -6.69
C PHE A 251 -21.61 -16.27 -6.86
N ARG A 252 -22.22 -16.95 -7.82
CA ARG A 252 -21.99 -18.38 -8.06
C ARG A 252 -20.55 -18.65 -8.48
N ASP A 253 -20.02 -17.87 -9.41
CA ASP A 253 -18.63 -18.00 -9.86
C ASP A 253 -17.64 -17.63 -8.75
N TYR A 254 -17.96 -16.59 -7.96
CA TYR A 254 -17.19 -16.23 -6.77
C TYR A 254 -17.11 -17.41 -5.79
N LEU A 255 -18.24 -18.04 -5.47
CA LEU A 255 -18.28 -19.15 -4.53
C LEU A 255 -17.42 -20.33 -5.01
N HIS A 256 -17.60 -20.78 -6.25
CA HIS A 256 -16.81 -21.88 -6.80
C HIS A 256 -15.33 -21.56 -6.95
N TYR A 257 -14.97 -20.32 -7.30
CA TYR A 257 -13.58 -19.88 -7.35
C TYR A 257 -12.92 -19.96 -5.97
N HIS A 258 -13.58 -19.48 -4.92
CA HIS A 258 -13.02 -19.50 -3.56
C HIS A 258 -12.96 -20.90 -2.94
N ILE A 259 -13.88 -21.79 -3.29
CA ILE A 259 -13.79 -23.21 -2.94
C ILE A 259 -12.50 -23.80 -3.53
N LYS A 260 -12.21 -23.55 -4.81
CA LYS A 260 -10.97 -24.00 -5.47
C LYS A 260 -9.72 -23.38 -4.85
N CYS A 261 -9.74 -22.08 -4.55
CA CYS A 261 -8.63 -21.41 -3.85
C CYS A 261 -8.38 -22.01 -2.46
N SER A 262 -9.44 -22.35 -1.72
CA SER A 262 -9.34 -22.99 -0.41
C SER A 262 -8.74 -24.39 -0.50
N LYS A 263 -9.15 -25.18 -1.50
CA LYS A 263 -8.52 -26.48 -1.81
C LYS A 263 -7.02 -26.31 -2.11
N ALA A 264 -6.65 -25.33 -2.94
CA ALA A 264 -5.25 -25.05 -3.27
C ALA A 264 -4.43 -24.62 -2.03
N TYR A 265 -5.04 -23.80 -1.16
CA TYR A 265 -4.42 -23.40 0.11
C TYR A 265 -4.20 -24.60 1.03
N MET A 266 -5.20 -25.48 1.18
CA MET A 266 -5.05 -26.71 1.96
C MET A 266 -3.99 -27.64 1.36
N HIS A 267 -3.92 -27.77 0.04
CA HIS A 267 -2.86 -28.52 -0.64
C HIS A 267 -1.47 -27.93 -0.37
N SER A 268 -1.35 -26.60 -0.30
CA SER A 268 -0.09 -25.94 0.08
C SER A 268 0.30 -26.28 1.52
N ARG A 269 -0.65 -26.19 2.46
CA ARG A 269 -0.43 -26.54 3.88
C ARG A 269 -0.09 -28.02 4.08
N MET A 270 -0.74 -28.92 3.35
CA MET A 270 -0.43 -30.35 3.37
C MET A 270 0.99 -30.61 2.84
N ARG A 271 1.38 -29.99 1.71
CA ARG A 271 2.76 -30.10 1.19
C ARG A 271 3.80 -29.58 2.19
N PHE A 272 3.50 -28.45 2.84
CA PHE A 272 4.34 -27.92 3.90
C PHE A 272 4.51 -28.93 5.05
N ARG A 273 3.41 -29.51 5.56
CA ARG A 273 3.46 -30.53 6.62
C ARG A 273 4.19 -31.81 6.21
N VAL A 274 4.00 -32.27 4.98
CA VAL A 274 4.72 -33.44 4.44
C VAL A 274 6.22 -33.15 4.34
N SER A 275 6.61 -31.94 3.93
CA SER A 275 8.02 -31.54 3.92
C SER A 275 8.62 -31.54 5.33
N GLU A 276 7.87 -31.07 6.34
CA GLU A 276 8.28 -31.15 7.74
C GLU A 276 8.44 -32.59 8.22
N PHE A 277 7.49 -33.48 7.91
CA PHE A 277 7.62 -34.91 8.22
C PHE A 277 8.81 -35.57 7.52
N GLN A 278 9.10 -35.18 6.28
CA GLN A 278 10.25 -35.68 5.54
C GLN A 278 11.57 -35.26 6.19
N LYS A 279 11.65 -34.04 6.74
CA LYS A 279 12.82 -33.61 7.54
C LYS A 279 13.01 -34.48 8.78
N VAL A 280 11.91 -34.80 9.49
CA VAL A 280 11.95 -35.71 10.64
C VAL A 280 12.42 -37.10 10.23
N LEU A 281 11.92 -37.64 9.12
CA LEU A 281 12.33 -38.93 8.59
C LEU A 281 13.81 -38.95 8.17
N ASN A 282 14.27 -37.90 7.49
CA ASN A 282 15.67 -37.75 7.09
C ASN A 282 16.58 -37.66 8.32
N ARG A 283 16.14 -36.99 9.39
CA ARG A 283 16.87 -36.93 10.67
C ARG A 283 16.92 -38.29 11.38
N ALA A 284 15.87 -39.11 11.22
CA ALA A 284 15.81 -40.46 11.77
C ALA A 284 16.62 -41.48 10.95
N LYS A 285 17.03 -41.15 9.73
CA LYS A 285 17.84 -42.03 8.89
C LYS A 285 19.28 -42.07 9.42
N THR A 286 19.73 -43.25 9.83
CA THR A 286 21.12 -43.49 10.19
C THR A 286 21.97 -43.57 8.92
N GLU A 287 23.04 -42.77 8.83
CA GLU A 287 24.00 -42.88 7.73
C GLU A 287 24.77 -44.19 7.85
N ILE A 288 24.74 -45.02 6.80
CA ILE A 288 25.62 -46.19 6.69
C ILE A 288 27.00 -45.64 6.36
N ALA A 289 27.95 -45.75 7.29
CA ALA A 289 29.32 -45.32 7.10
C ALA A 289 29.98 -46.11 5.95
N THR A 290 30.05 -45.53 4.76
CA THR A 290 30.93 -46.00 3.70
C THR A 290 32.34 -45.51 3.97
N THR A 291 33.24 -46.45 4.24
CA THR A 291 34.67 -46.22 4.45
C THR A 291 35.35 -45.71 3.17
N ASP A 292 35.72 -44.43 3.15
CA ASP A 292 36.51 -43.84 2.07
C ASP A 292 37.95 -44.40 2.08
N ARG A 293 38.30 -45.13 1.01
CA ARG A 293 39.70 -45.43 0.67
C ARG A 293 40.24 -44.31 -0.22
N LYS A 294 41.32 -43.67 0.25
CA LYS A 294 42.14 -42.72 -0.51
C LYS A 294 42.83 -43.39 -1.70
N THR A 295 42.78 -42.77 -2.88
CA THR A 295 43.90 -42.78 -3.84
C THR A 295 43.88 -41.54 -4.74
N ALA A 296 45.07 -41.03 -5.05
CA ALA A 296 45.35 -39.87 -5.89
C ALA A 296 45.74 -40.29 -7.32
N SER A 297 45.21 -39.62 -8.37
CA SER A 297 45.96 -39.20 -9.58
C SER A 297 45.05 -38.69 -10.72
N SER A 298 45.50 -37.58 -11.33
CA SER A 298 45.42 -37.13 -12.74
C SER A 298 44.09 -36.87 -13.49
N ALA A 299 44.19 -35.84 -14.34
CA ALA A 299 43.22 -35.16 -15.20
C ALA A 299 42.65 -35.94 -16.40
N MET A 300 41.62 -35.30 -17.01
CA MET A 300 41.04 -35.47 -18.36
C MET A 300 40.19 -36.73 -18.63
N ASP A 301 38.90 -36.55 -18.92
CA ASP A 301 38.35 -36.54 -20.29
C ASP A 301 36.81 -36.75 -20.28
N SER A 302 36.22 -36.23 -21.33
CA SER A 302 34.84 -36.07 -21.73
C SER A 302 34.01 -37.35 -21.98
N ARG A 303 32.69 -37.19 -21.85
CA ARG A 303 31.57 -37.92 -22.49
C ARG A 303 31.77 -39.42 -22.83
N ARG A 304 30.98 -40.29 -22.17
CA ARG A 304 29.93 -41.13 -22.82
C ARG A 304 29.15 -42.01 -21.83
N GLN A 305 27.83 -41.87 -21.91
CA GLN A 305 26.76 -42.88 -21.80
C GLN A 305 27.09 -44.29 -21.28
N LEU A 306 26.27 -44.74 -20.32
CA LEU A 306 25.79 -46.12 -20.26
C LEU A 306 24.27 -46.13 -20.02
N ILE A 307 23.62 -46.97 -20.81
CA ILE A 307 22.17 -47.11 -21.04
C ILE A 307 21.67 -48.38 -20.34
N GLY A 308 20.51 -48.25 -19.69
CA GLY A 308 19.41 -49.24 -19.68
C GLY A 308 19.28 -50.16 -18.47
N PRO A 309 18.16 -50.92 -18.34
CA PRO A 309 16.88 -50.79 -19.08
C PRO A 309 15.57 -51.04 -18.25
N GLN A 310 14.44 -50.54 -18.80
CA GLN A 310 13.06 -51.11 -18.87
C GLN A 310 12.33 -51.51 -17.55
N HIS A 311 11.02 -51.35 -17.34
CA HIS A 311 9.76 -51.41 -18.11
C HIS A 311 8.71 -50.61 -17.27
N ALA A 312 7.49 -50.19 -17.66
CA ALA A 312 6.74 -49.98 -18.89
C ALA A 312 5.25 -49.97 -18.46
N SER A 313 4.55 -48.85 -18.61
CA SER A 313 3.11 -48.70 -18.93
C SER A 313 2.62 -47.33 -18.45
N CYS A 314 1.78 -46.57 -19.14
CA CYS A 314 1.35 -46.54 -20.53
C CYS A 314 0.63 -45.18 -20.68
N VAL A 315 0.95 -44.46 -21.75
CA VAL A 315 0.10 -43.59 -22.58
C VAL A 315 -1.09 -42.86 -21.91
N LEU A 316 -1.00 -41.53 -21.83
CA LEU A 316 -2.01 -40.59 -22.39
C LEU A 316 -1.35 -39.20 -22.59
N ARG A 317 -1.02 -38.90 -23.85
CA ARG A 317 -0.90 -37.56 -24.46
C ARG A 317 -2.33 -37.09 -24.81
N ASP A 318 -2.75 -35.84 -24.91
CA ASP A 318 -2.14 -34.49 -24.91
C ASP A 318 -3.28 -33.46 -24.71
N PHE A 319 -2.90 -32.18 -24.54
CA PHE A 319 -3.68 -30.92 -24.60
C PHE A 319 -4.10 -30.24 -23.29
N ALA A 320 -3.24 -29.34 -22.80
CA ALA A 320 -3.63 -28.04 -22.26
C ALA A 320 -2.45 -27.05 -22.34
N PRO A 321 -2.56 -25.92 -23.07
CA PRO A 321 -1.58 -24.85 -23.01
C PRO A 321 -1.84 -23.94 -21.79
N CYS A 322 -0.73 -23.34 -21.33
CA CYS A 322 -0.62 -22.41 -20.23
C CYS A 322 -1.62 -21.24 -20.28
N PHE A 323 -2.23 -20.92 -19.13
CA PHE A 323 -2.59 -19.55 -18.75
C PHE A 323 -2.49 -19.42 -17.23
N ALA A 324 -1.38 -18.85 -16.77
CA ALA A 324 -1.23 -18.34 -15.41
C ALA A 324 -0.85 -16.86 -15.53
N ALA A 325 -1.85 -16.02 -15.75
CA ALA A 325 -1.73 -14.57 -15.72
C ALA A 325 -2.71 -14.04 -14.67
N SER A 326 -2.13 -13.64 -13.55
CA SER A 326 -2.81 -13.17 -12.35
C SER A 326 -2.91 -11.66 -12.42
N TYR A 327 -4.09 -11.09 -12.69
CA TYR A 327 -4.36 -9.68 -12.44
C TYR A 327 -5.82 -9.48 -12.07
N ALA A 328 -6.04 -8.76 -10.97
CA ALA A 328 -7.28 -8.09 -10.66
C ALA A 328 -7.07 -6.98 -9.62
N PRO A 329 -7.94 -5.96 -9.62
CA PRO A 329 -7.65 -4.59 -9.22
C PRO A 329 -8.47 -4.14 -7.98
N PRO A 330 -8.25 -2.90 -7.53
CA PRO A 330 -8.88 -2.31 -6.35
C PRO A 330 -10.16 -1.48 -6.65
N PRO A 331 -10.92 -1.07 -5.60
CA PRO A 331 -12.28 -0.54 -5.68
C PRO A 331 -12.40 0.99 -5.47
N ALA A 332 -13.61 1.50 -5.73
CA ALA A 332 -14.06 2.88 -5.52
C ALA A 332 -15.36 2.95 -4.67
N SER A 333 -15.47 3.97 -3.81
CA SER A 333 -16.71 4.74 -3.53
C SER A 333 -16.32 6.14 -3.00
N LEU A 334 -16.87 7.34 -3.34
CA LEU A 334 -18.23 7.88 -3.64
C LEU A 334 -19.11 7.97 -2.35
N ILE A 335 -19.85 9.02 -1.95
CA ILE A 335 -20.30 10.37 -2.42
C ILE A 335 -20.72 11.17 -1.13
N THR A 336 -21.19 12.43 -1.04
CA THR A 336 -22.48 13.05 -1.48
C THR A 336 -22.56 14.43 -0.79
N THR A 337 -23.21 15.49 -1.30
CA THR A 337 -24.67 15.83 -1.22
C THR A 337 -24.85 17.22 -1.89
N LEU A 338 -25.65 17.47 -2.94
CA LEU A 338 -27.11 17.61 -3.09
C LEU A 338 -27.76 18.77 -2.28
N PHE A 339 -28.48 19.67 -2.96
CA PHE A 339 -29.88 20.00 -2.64
C PHE A 339 -30.62 20.59 -3.86
N LYS A 340 -31.81 20.01 -4.12
CA LYS A 340 -32.90 20.43 -5.01
C LYS A 340 -33.92 21.26 -4.22
N PHE A 341 -34.77 22.03 -4.91
CA PHE A 341 -36.23 22.25 -4.73
C PHE A 341 -36.65 23.32 -5.79
N CYS A 342 -37.83 23.41 -6.42
CA CYS A 342 -39.16 22.83 -6.28
C CYS A 342 -39.96 23.03 -7.62
N CYS A 343 -41.25 22.65 -7.60
CA CYS A 343 -42.20 22.31 -8.68
C CYS A 343 -42.93 23.55 -9.35
N PRO A 344 -44.11 23.48 -10.02
CA PRO A 344 -44.28 23.56 -11.49
C PRO A 344 -45.30 24.62 -12.04
N ARG A 345 -45.44 24.68 -13.39
CA ARG A 345 -46.59 25.09 -14.25
C ARG A 345 -47.07 26.57 -14.31
N ALA A 346 -47.03 27.19 -15.51
CA ALA A 346 -48.19 27.43 -16.43
C ALA A 346 -48.11 28.75 -17.26
N LEU A 347 -48.48 28.65 -18.56
CA LEU A 347 -49.07 29.64 -19.52
C LEU A 347 -48.26 30.95 -19.84
N ALA A 348 -48.28 31.59 -21.01
CA ALA A 348 -48.67 31.32 -22.40
C ALA A 348 -48.16 32.50 -23.27
N ALA A 349 -47.82 32.21 -24.53
CA ALA A 349 -47.86 33.07 -25.74
C ALA A 349 -47.16 34.46 -25.78
N MET A 350 -46.14 34.57 -26.65
CA MET A 350 -46.05 35.64 -27.67
C MET A 350 -45.04 35.28 -28.78
N PHE A 351 -45.49 35.45 -30.03
CA PHE A 351 -44.77 35.19 -31.29
C PHE A 351 -43.83 36.35 -31.66
N VAL A 352 -42.54 36.09 -31.90
CA VAL A 352 -41.62 36.86 -32.79
C VAL A 352 -40.55 35.89 -33.33
N PRO A 353 -40.16 35.91 -34.62
CA PRO A 353 -39.32 34.86 -35.20
C PRO A 353 -37.85 35.04 -34.79
N ALA A 354 -37.36 34.08 -34.00
CA ALA A 354 -35.98 33.99 -33.55
C ALA A 354 -35.10 33.33 -34.62
N SER A 355 -34.52 34.11 -35.52
CA SER A 355 -33.45 33.60 -36.42
C SER A 355 -32.16 34.43 -36.44
N LEU A 356 -32.04 35.50 -35.63
CA LEU A 356 -30.81 36.33 -35.64
C LEU A 356 -30.18 36.65 -34.27
N LEU A 357 -30.59 36.00 -33.17
CA LEU A 357 -29.94 36.13 -31.84
C LEU A 357 -29.28 34.85 -31.31
N ALA A 358 -29.36 33.73 -32.05
CA ALA A 358 -28.77 32.45 -31.62
C ALA A 358 -27.27 32.32 -31.94
N HIS A 359 -26.72 33.12 -32.86
CA HIS A 359 -25.34 32.96 -33.32
C HIS A 359 -24.29 33.64 -32.42
N VAL A 360 -24.68 34.52 -31.49
CA VAL A 360 -23.76 35.16 -30.53
C VAL A 360 -23.74 34.45 -29.17
N LEU A 361 -24.79 33.67 -28.83
CA LEU A 361 -24.86 32.88 -27.60
C LEU A 361 -24.36 31.42 -27.74
N LEU A 362 -24.19 30.92 -28.97
CA LEU A 362 -23.69 29.56 -29.23
C LEU A 362 -22.16 29.45 -29.38
N PHE A 363 -21.43 30.57 -29.40
CA PHE A 363 -19.97 30.59 -29.46
C PHE A 363 -19.27 30.69 -28.09
N SER A 364 -20.01 30.88 -26.99
CA SER A 364 -19.44 30.97 -25.64
C SER A 364 -19.64 29.72 -24.76
N LEU A 365 -20.19 28.61 -25.30
CA LEU A 365 -20.45 27.37 -24.55
C LEU A 365 -19.66 26.14 -25.02
N ARG A 366 -18.66 26.32 -25.89
CA ARG A 366 -17.78 25.24 -26.37
C ARG A 366 -16.38 25.24 -25.76
N TRP A 367 -16.27 25.49 -24.47
CA TRP A 367 -15.08 25.12 -23.68
C TRP A 367 -15.57 24.68 -22.30
N VAL A 368 -16.17 23.50 -22.21
CA VAL A 368 -16.18 22.77 -20.93
C VAL A 368 -14.90 21.95 -20.94
N PRO A 369 -13.83 22.37 -20.23
CA PRO A 369 -12.65 21.55 -20.13
C PRO A 369 -13.07 20.20 -19.53
N SER A 370 -12.58 19.10 -20.11
CA SER A 370 -12.63 17.79 -19.47
C SER A 370 -12.18 17.95 -18.02
N VAL A 371 -13.11 17.84 -17.08
CA VAL A 371 -12.79 17.90 -15.65
C VAL A 371 -12.16 16.56 -15.33
N ALA A 372 -10.88 16.39 -15.65
CA ALA A 372 -10.10 15.29 -15.15
C ALA A 372 -10.37 15.19 -13.64
N ARG A 373 -10.85 14.03 -13.17
CA ARG A 373 -11.27 13.82 -11.79
C ARG A 373 -10.21 14.36 -10.85
N THR A 374 -10.53 15.47 -10.20
CA THR A 374 -9.61 16.19 -9.34
C THR A 374 -9.99 15.91 -7.91
N VAL A 375 -9.03 15.46 -7.13
CA VAL A 375 -9.21 15.23 -5.70
C VAL A 375 -9.05 16.59 -5.01
N SER A 376 -10.15 17.11 -4.49
CA SER A 376 -10.10 18.32 -3.66
C SER A 376 -9.58 17.97 -2.28
N VAL A 377 -8.60 18.71 -1.78
CA VAL A 377 -7.98 18.44 -0.47
C VAL A 377 -7.98 19.71 0.36
N SER A 378 -8.62 19.67 1.53
CA SER A 378 -8.59 20.78 2.48
C SER A 378 -7.28 20.78 3.27
N ILE A 379 -6.52 21.87 3.19
CA ILE A 379 -5.26 22.07 3.91
C ILE A 379 -5.44 23.19 4.94
N PRO A 380 -5.19 22.94 6.24
CA PRO A 380 -5.23 23.99 7.24
C PRO A 380 -4.08 24.99 7.03
N LEU A 381 -4.35 26.30 7.11
CA LEU A 381 -3.29 27.30 7.17
C LEU A 381 -2.67 27.43 8.58
N THR A 382 -3.42 27.00 9.59
CA THR A 382 -2.98 27.00 10.98
C THR A 382 -2.94 25.59 11.55
N ALA A 383 -1.90 25.29 12.33
CA ALA A 383 -1.74 23.98 12.97
C ALA A 383 -2.97 23.64 13.83
N PRO A 384 -3.64 22.50 13.58
CA PRO A 384 -4.65 21.99 14.51
C PRO A 384 -4.06 21.77 15.90
N THR A 385 -4.85 21.94 16.95
CA THR A 385 -4.40 21.68 18.34
C THR A 385 -3.98 20.23 18.56
N SER A 386 -4.57 19.30 17.80
CA SER A 386 -4.26 17.88 17.81
C SER A 386 -3.05 17.48 16.96
N ALA A 387 -2.39 18.42 16.27
CA ALA A 387 -1.25 18.08 15.40
C ALA A 387 -0.05 17.64 16.25
N PRO A 388 0.42 16.38 16.14
CA PRO A 388 1.59 15.92 16.86
C PRO A 388 2.85 16.66 16.43
N SER A 389 3.77 16.84 17.38
CA SER A 389 5.14 17.27 17.09
C SER A 389 5.87 16.16 16.34
N VAL A 390 6.66 16.54 15.34
CA VAL A 390 7.46 15.61 14.54
C VAL A 390 8.93 15.98 14.67
N PRO A 391 9.77 15.12 15.28
CA PRO A 391 11.19 15.42 15.43
C PRO A 391 11.93 15.34 14.09
N GLY A 392 13.03 16.07 13.96
CA GLY A 392 13.93 15.96 12.80
C GLY A 392 14.52 14.56 12.68
N SER A 393 14.69 13.89 13.82
CA SER A 393 15.09 12.49 13.95
C SER A 393 13.95 11.47 13.83
N LEU A 394 12.80 11.80 13.22
CA LEU A 394 11.66 10.88 13.07
C LEU A 394 12.08 9.52 12.47
N ILE A 395 12.78 9.57 11.33
CA ILE A 395 13.40 8.40 10.72
C ILE A 395 14.79 8.27 11.32
N SER A 396 14.98 7.20 12.07
CA SER A 396 16.20 6.83 12.77
C SER A 396 16.54 5.38 12.46
N PHE A 397 17.68 4.89 12.93
CA PHE A 397 18.20 3.59 12.51
C PHE A 397 18.45 2.65 13.69
N SER A 398 18.13 1.38 13.49
CA SER A 398 18.45 0.25 14.36
C SER A 398 19.50 -0.60 13.64
N ILE A 399 20.60 -0.97 14.31
CA ILE A 399 21.75 -1.64 13.70
C ILE A 399 22.15 -2.85 14.56
N GLU A 400 22.43 -3.98 13.90
CA GLU A 400 23.04 -5.16 14.53
C GLU A 400 24.41 -4.85 15.17
N GLN A 401 24.67 -5.42 16.34
CA GLN A 401 25.98 -5.34 17.01
C GLN A 401 27.09 -6.08 16.25
N ASP A 402 26.79 -7.23 15.64
CA ASP A 402 27.79 -8.16 15.08
C ASP A 402 28.76 -7.55 14.05
N ARG A 403 28.29 -6.56 13.29
CA ARG A 403 29.04 -5.88 12.23
C ARG A 403 29.07 -4.37 12.41
N TRP A 404 28.89 -3.88 13.63
CA TRP A 404 29.07 -2.46 13.96
C TRP A 404 30.39 -1.89 13.43
N THR A 405 31.47 -2.69 13.45
CA THR A 405 32.79 -2.29 12.92
C THR A 405 32.81 -2.02 11.42
N ASP A 406 31.94 -2.69 10.65
CA ASP A 406 31.80 -2.48 9.21
C ASP A 406 31.02 -1.19 8.92
N TRP A 407 30.04 -0.87 9.76
CA TRP A 407 29.29 0.38 9.71
C TRP A 407 30.16 1.59 9.98
N ILE A 408 30.83 1.62 11.14
CA ILE A 408 31.53 2.80 11.64
C ILE A 408 32.97 2.92 11.11
N GLY A 409 33.60 1.80 10.74
CA GLY A 409 34.99 1.70 10.33
C GLY A 409 35.98 1.51 11.50
N THR A 410 36.99 0.65 11.30
CA THR A 410 38.09 0.45 12.25
C THR A 410 39.37 1.07 11.71
N GLY A 411 40.10 1.82 12.55
CA GLY A 411 41.32 2.54 12.15
C GLY A 411 41.06 3.86 11.42
N SER A 412 40.07 3.90 10.52
CA SER A 412 39.54 5.13 9.91
C SER A 412 38.02 5.10 9.84
N ARG A 413 37.41 6.28 9.87
CA ARG A 413 35.96 6.45 9.77
C ARG A 413 35.43 5.97 8.43
N ASN A 414 34.25 5.35 8.44
CA ASN A 414 33.48 5.11 7.22
C ASN A 414 32.86 6.44 6.72
N ASP A 415 33.57 7.14 5.83
CA ASP A 415 33.13 8.44 5.31
C ASP A 415 31.84 8.34 4.48
N TYR A 416 31.59 7.21 3.82
CA TYR A 416 30.35 7.01 3.05
C TYR A 416 29.13 7.08 3.97
N TRP A 417 29.13 6.26 5.03
CA TRP A 417 28.04 6.24 6.00
C TRP A 417 27.94 7.56 6.78
N PHE A 418 29.07 8.16 7.15
CA PHE A 418 29.11 9.47 7.81
C PHE A 418 28.44 10.56 6.95
N ASN A 419 28.71 10.59 5.64
CA ASN A 419 28.10 11.56 4.72
C ASN A 419 26.58 11.36 4.63
N LEU A 420 26.10 10.11 4.58
CA LEU A 420 24.67 9.83 4.52
C LEU A 420 23.90 10.31 5.76
N LEU A 421 24.47 10.11 6.96
CA LEU A 421 23.91 10.65 8.20
C LEU A 421 24.01 12.17 8.27
N SER A 422 25.10 12.74 7.74
CA SER A 422 25.31 14.19 7.67
C SER A 422 24.31 14.87 6.75
N ASN A 423 23.97 14.28 5.60
CA ASN A 423 22.92 14.80 4.73
C ASN A 423 21.60 14.95 5.49
N LEU A 424 21.21 13.94 6.27
CA LEU A 424 19.97 13.96 7.05
C LEU A 424 20.01 15.06 8.11
N LYS A 425 21.13 15.17 8.83
CA LYS A 425 21.35 16.26 9.79
C LYS A 425 21.26 17.63 9.14
N ASP A 426 21.87 17.83 7.98
CA ASP A 426 21.90 19.12 7.27
C ASP A 426 20.48 19.53 6.82
N ILE A 427 19.64 18.55 6.47
CA ILE A 427 18.24 18.78 6.08
C ILE A 427 17.36 19.11 7.30
N THR A 428 17.50 18.38 8.40
CA THR A 428 16.57 18.45 9.54
C THR A 428 17.08 19.26 10.74
N GLY A 429 18.34 19.68 10.71
CA GLY A 429 19.03 20.27 11.85
C GLY A 429 19.31 19.28 13.00
N GLU A 430 18.89 18.02 12.87
CA GLU A 430 19.01 16.99 13.91
C GLU A 430 19.56 15.69 13.31
N THR A 431 20.56 15.10 13.96
CA THR A 431 21.06 13.79 13.55
C THR A 431 20.00 12.70 13.78
N PRO A 432 19.90 11.69 12.90
CA PRO A 432 19.17 10.47 13.20
C PRO A 432 19.66 9.85 14.51
N ARG A 433 18.75 9.28 15.29
CA ARG A 433 19.12 8.44 16.45
C ARG A 433 19.63 7.10 15.96
N ILE A 434 20.59 6.53 16.67
CA ILE A 434 21.15 5.21 16.35
C ILE A 434 20.87 4.28 17.53
N ARG A 435 20.10 3.23 17.31
CA ARG A 435 19.95 2.09 18.23
C ARG A 435 20.90 0.99 17.77
N ILE A 436 21.81 0.54 18.63
CA ILE A 436 22.75 -0.55 18.35
C ILE A 436 22.34 -1.71 19.26
N GLY A 437 21.83 -2.79 18.68
CA GLY A 437 21.16 -3.87 19.40
C GLY A 437 20.76 -5.00 18.46
N ALA A 438 19.46 -5.33 18.43
CA ALA A 438 18.83 -6.38 17.61
C ALA A 438 19.29 -7.80 17.98
N ASP A 439 19.10 -8.80 17.11
CA ASP A 439 19.31 -10.21 17.48
C ASP A 439 20.74 -10.49 17.96
N SER A 440 21.74 -9.80 17.41
CA SER A 440 23.13 -9.96 17.85
C SER A 440 23.45 -9.34 19.21
N GLU A 441 22.58 -8.49 19.78
CA GLU A 441 22.70 -8.00 21.17
C GLU A 441 22.77 -9.16 22.16
N ASP A 442 21.85 -10.11 22.02
CA ASP A 442 21.72 -11.25 22.93
C ASP A 442 22.75 -12.36 22.64
N HIS A 443 23.62 -12.16 21.66
CA HIS A 443 24.79 -12.99 21.37
C HIS A 443 26.11 -12.27 21.66
N THR A 444 26.07 -11.05 22.20
CA THR A 444 27.27 -10.24 22.44
C THR A 444 27.78 -10.42 23.87
N ASP A 445 29.08 -10.66 24.03
CA ASP A 445 29.78 -10.72 25.31
C ASP A 445 30.99 -9.78 25.31
N PHE A 446 31.35 -9.26 26.48
CA PHE A 446 32.54 -8.41 26.62
C PHE A 446 33.80 -9.20 27.01
N SER A 447 34.92 -8.91 26.33
CA SER A 447 36.26 -9.38 26.74
C SER A 447 37.31 -8.28 26.61
N LYS A 448 38.15 -8.14 27.65
CA LYS A 448 39.29 -7.21 27.66
C LYS A 448 40.42 -7.61 26.70
N THR A 449 40.44 -8.86 26.22
CA THR A 449 41.49 -9.35 25.31
C THR A 449 41.20 -9.04 23.85
N VAL A 450 39.93 -8.80 23.52
CA VAL A 450 39.50 -8.39 22.18
C VAL A 450 39.65 -6.88 22.07
N LYS A 451 40.13 -6.39 20.92
CA LYS A 451 40.26 -4.95 20.68
C LYS A 451 38.92 -4.33 20.25
N TYR A 452 38.38 -4.80 19.13
CA TYR A 452 37.11 -4.35 18.56
C TYR A 452 36.06 -5.45 18.70
N SER A 453 35.91 -6.34 17.72
CA SER A 453 34.98 -7.45 17.76
C SER A 453 35.56 -8.72 17.13
N GLU A 454 35.11 -9.87 17.61
CA GLU A 454 35.29 -11.19 17.01
C GLU A 454 33.91 -11.83 16.92
N ALA A 455 33.46 -12.19 15.72
CA ALA A 455 32.11 -12.70 15.48
C ALA A 455 32.12 -14.03 14.72
N ILE A 456 31.20 -14.93 15.07
CA ILE A 456 30.99 -16.21 14.41
C ILE A 456 29.67 -16.17 13.66
N PHE A 457 29.74 -16.31 12.33
CA PHE A 457 28.58 -16.27 11.45
C PHE A 457 28.19 -17.68 10.97
N PRO A 458 26.90 -18.01 10.92
CA PRO A 458 26.39 -19.15 10.18
C PRO A 458 26.74 -19.11 8.69
N ALA A 459 26.50 -20.23 8.00
CA ALA A 459 26.58 -20.27 6.55
C ALA A 459 25.49 -19.38 5.91
N SER A 460 25.86 -18.66 4.86
CA SER A 460 24.92 -17.92 4.01
C SER A 460 23.91 -18.86 3.37
N ASN A 461 22.68 -18.38 3.21
CA ASN A 461 21.62 -19.06 2.48
C ASN A 461 20.76 -18.04 1.69
N PRO A 462 19.85 -18.47 0.80
CA PRO A 462 19.06 -17.55 -0.03
C PRO A 462 18.14 -16.60 0.76
N THR A 463 17.67 -16.99 1.95
CA THR A 463 16.85 -16.14 2.81
C THR A 463 17.71 -15.05 3.45
N THR A 464 18.80 -15.47 4.07
CA THR A 464 19.76 -14.60 4.78
C THR A 464 21.16 -14.70 4.16
N PRO A 465 21.41 -14.01 3.03
CA PRO A 465 22.72 -14.00 2.36
C PRO A 465 23.87 -13.51 3.23
N TYR A 466 23.56 -12.71 4.24
CA TYR A 466 24.49 -12.22 5.24
C TYR A 466 23.85 -12.46 6.61
N PRO A 467 24.00 -13.68 7.16
CA PRO A 467 23.38 -14.02 8.43
C PRO A 467 23.99 -13.20 9.57
N GLU A 468 23.19 -13.01 10.60
CA GLU A 468 23.56 -12.50 11.92
C GLU A 468 24.57 -13.45 12.58
N ALA A 469 25.46 -12.89 13.40
CA ALA A 469 26.36 -13.71 14.20
C ALA A 469 25.60 -14.47 15.30
N THR A 470 26.00 -15.72 15.51
CA THR A 470 25.54 -16.55 16.64
C THR A 470 26.37 -16.36 17.91
N ASN A 471 27.50 -15.65 17.79
CA ASN A 471 28.36 -15.27 18.90
C ASN A 471 29.17 -14.03 18.51
N VAL A 472 29.21 -13.04 19.38
CA VAL A 472 30.00 -11.82 19.20
C VAL A 472 30.77 -11.56 20.50
N THR A 473 32.08 -11.42 20.43
CA THR A 473 32.90 -10.99 21.57
C THR A 473 33.44 -9.60 21.25
N VAL A 474 33.20 -8.62 22.12
CA VAL A 474 33.61 -7.22 21.90
C VAL A 474 34.58 -6.71 22.97
N GLY A 475 35.43 -5.76 22.57
CA GLY A 475 36.41 -5.09 23.40
C GLY A 475 36.06 -3.63 23.71
N SER A 476 36.83 -2.96 24.57
CA SER A 476 36.56 -1.56 24.92
C SER A 476 36.64 -0.60 23.72
N ALA A 477 37.51 -0.88 22.75
CA ALA A 477 37.68 0.02 21.61
C ALA A 477 36.48 -0.03 20.64
N TYR A 478 35.68 -1.10 20.66
CA TYR A 478 34.45 -1.23 19.88
C TYR A 478 33.42 -0.15 20.21
N TYR A 479 33.15 0.06 21.50
CA TYR A 479 32.24 1.10 21.97
C TYR A 479 32.80 2.51 21.73
N GLN A 480 34.12 2.67 21.79
CA GLN A 480 34.78 3.96 21.50
C GLN A 480 34.62 4.40 20.05
N LEU A 481 34.36 3.47 19.11
CA LEU A 481 34.13 3.82 17.71
C LEU A 481 32.94 4.78 17.53
N ALA A 482 32.02 4.85 18.48
CA ALA A 482 30.94 5.83 18.50
C ALA A 482 31.43 7.29 18.36
N SER A 483 32.69 7.59 18.73
CA SER A 483 33.28 8.93 18.52
C SER A 483 33.40 9.32 17.04
N GLN A 484 33.23 8.39 16.10
CA GLN A 484 33.29 8.64 14.66
C GLN A 484 31.92 9.02 14.06
N LEU A 485 30.84 8.94 14.85
CA LEU A 485 29.51 9.38 14.42
C LEU A 485 29.45 10.91 14.27
N PRO A 486 28.52 11.44 13.45
CA PRO A 486 28.29 12.88 13.35
C PRO A 486 28.00 13.50 14.71
N SER A 487 28.52 14.71 14.95
CA SER A 487 28.28 15.43 16.19
C SER A 487 26.79 15.68 16.42
N GLY A 488 26.33 15.51 17.66
CA GLY A 488 24.92 15.56 18.06
C GLY A 488 24.21 14.22 18.03
N THR A 489 24.86 13.15 17.54
CA THR A 489 24.26 11.80 17.52
C THR A 489 24.00 11.29 18.93
N GLN A 490 22.77 10.85 19.15
CA GLN A 490 22.30 10.20 20.36
C GLN A 490 22.18 8.70 20.08
N VAL A 491 22.79 7.90 20.96
CA VAL A 491 22.91 6.45 20.80
C VAL A 491 22.16 5.74 21.92
N THR A 492 21.30 4.80 21.54
CA THR A 492 20.79 3.77 22.44
C THR A 492 21.59 2.49 22.22
N TRP A 493 22.11 1.89 23.29
CA TRP A 493 22.95 0.69 23.19
C TRP A 493 22.35 -0.47 23.98
N GLY A 494 22.20 -1.60 23.31
CA GLY A 494 21.71 -2.85 23.88
C GLY A 494 22.75 -3.61 24.71
N VAL A 495 22.31 -4.33 25.74
CA VAL A 495 23.16 -5.22 26.54
C VAL A 495 22.53 -6.60 26.65
N ASN A 496 23.37 -7.63 26.60
CA ASN A 496 22.92 -9.01 26.51
C ASN A 496 22.04 -9.44 27.69
N PHE A 497 20.80 -9.80 27.39
CA PHE A 497 19.83 -10.35 28.35
C PHE A 497 19.47 -11.79 28.02
N GLY A 498 19.51 -12.15 26.73
CA GLY A 498 19.12 -13.45 26.20
C GLY A 498 19.96 -14.60 26.74
N THR A 499 21.25 -14.41 27.05
CA THR A 499 22.08 -15.47 27.65
C THR A 499 21.79 -15.73 29.14
N ASP A 500 20.94 -14.92 29.78
CA ASP A 500 20.68 -14.94 31.23
C ASP A 500 21.95 -14.77 32.09
N ASN A 501 22.98 -14.13 31.53
CA ASN A 501 24.24 -13.89 32.21
C ASN A 501 24.35 -12.45 32.69
N LEU A 502 23.99 -12.20 33.95
CA LEU A 502 24.07 -10.87 34.55
C LEU A 502 25.50 -10.27 34.52
N THR A 503 26.53 -11.12 34.57
CA THR A 503 27.92 -10.66 34.53
C THR A 503 28.29 -10.11 33.16
N ALA A 504 27.76 -10.70 32.07
CA ALA A 504 27.96 -10.20 30.72
C ALA A 504 27.39 -8.78 30.58
N ALA A 505 26.09 -8.61 30.88
CA ALA A 505 25.41 -7.32 30.85
C ALA A 505 26.11 -6.25 31.72
N TYR A 506 26.61 -6.62 32.90
CA TYR A 506 27.37 -5.73 33.77
C TYR A 506 28.68 -5.25 33.11
N LEU A 507 29.47 -6.18 32.55
CA LEU A 507 30.75 -5.88 31.92
C LEU A 507 30.59 -5.05 30.65
N GLU A 508 29.59 -5.37 29.83
CA GLU A 508 29.20 -4.58 28.66
C GLU A 508 28.80 -3.17 29.08
N THR A 509 27.92 -3.03 30.07
CA THR A 509 27.50 -1.73 30.62
C THR A 509 28.70 -0.90 31.06
N GLN A 510 29.64 -1.49 31.80
CA GLN A 510 30.87 -0.82 32.24
C GLN A 510 31.70 -0.33 31.04
N ALA A 511 31.83 -1.14 30.00
CA ALA A 511 32.58 -0.79 28.80
C ALA A 511 31.89 0.33 27.99
N ILE A 512 30.56 0.26 27.82
CA ILE A 512 29.73 1.28 27.16
C ILE A 512 29.91 2.62 27.87
N VAL A 513 29.64 2.71 29.17
CA VAL A 513 29.72 3.99 29.88
C VAL A 513 31.16 4.53 29.94
N SER A 514 32.17 3.66 30.03
CA SER A 514 33.57 4.07 29.92
C SER A 514 33.89 4.71 28.57
N ALA A 515 33.37 4.15 27.47
CA ALA A 515 33.52 4.73 26.14
C ALA A 515 32.83 6.10 26.03
N PHE A 516 31.57 6.22 26.44
CA PHE A 516 30.80 7.47 26.32
C PHE A 516 31.23 8.56 27.32
N THR A 517 31.94 8.20 28.39
CA THR A 517 32.56 9.17 29.29
C THR A 517 33.97 9.61 28.86
N SER A 518 34.56 8.92 27.88
CA SER A 518 35.89 9.22 27.33
C SER A 518 35.93 10.60 26.66
N SER A 519 37.12 11.20 26.62
CA SER A 519 37.35 12.49 25.95
C SER A 519 37.05 12.42 24.45
N ALA A 520 37.30 11.28 23.79
CA ALA A 520 37.07 11.10 22.36
C ALA A 520 35.57 11.21 22.01
N VAL A 521 34.71 10.44 22.68
CA VAL A 521 33.26 10.44 22.41
C VAL A 521 32.61 11.76 22.81
N LYS A 522 33.00 12.33 23.98
CA LYS A 522 32.53 13.65 24.42
C LYS A 522 32.92 14.76 23.45
N SER A 523 34.17 14.78 22.97
CA SER A 523 34.64 15.82 22.03
C SER A 523 34.01 15.68 20.65
N ALA A 524 33.61 14.47 20.25
CA ALA A 524 32.81 14.26 19.05
C ALA A 524 31.38 14.81 19.20
N GLY A 525 30.91 15.07 20.42
CA GLY A 525 29.53 15.50 20.70
C GLY A 525 28.52 14.38 20.51
N VAL A 526 28.93 13.13 20.76
CA VAL A 526 28.08 11.94 20.70
C VAL A 526 27.70 11.54 22.13
N THR A 527 26.44 11.20 22.35
CA THR A 527 25.92 10.96 23.71
C THR A 527 25.20 9.62 23.82
N LEU A 528 25.38 8.94 24.96
CA LEU A 528 24.57 7.79 25.34
C LEU A 528 23.20 8.29 25.78
N GLU A 529 22.18 8.05 24.96
CA GLU A 529 20.80 8.43 25.23
C GLU A 529 20.14 7.45 26.19
N SER A 530 20.30 6.15 25.94
CA SER A 530 19.67 5.09 26.74
C SER A 530 20.45 3.78 26.65
N ILE A 531 20.18 2.90 27.60
CA ILE A 531 20.56 1.49 27.52
C ILE A 531 19.29 0.67 27.30
N GLU A 532 19.34 -0.23 26.33
CA GLU A 532 18.33 -1.27 26.12
C GLU A 532 18.82 -2.57 26.76
N ILE A 533 17.92 -3.36 27.35
CA ILE A 533 18.27 -4.61 28.03
C ILE A 533 17.45 -5.73 27.39
N GLY A 534 18.08 -6.41 26.44
CA GLY A 534 17.52 -7.52 25.70
C GLY A 534 16.70 -7.12 24.49
N ASN A 535 16.75 -7.98 23.48
CA ASN A 535 16.02 -7.87 22.23
C ASN A 535 14.92 -8.94 22.13
N GLU A 536 13.70 -8.56 21.76
CA GLU A 536 12.61 -9.49 21.43
C GLU A 536 12.38 -10.61 22.46
N ALA A 537 12.39 -10.24 23.74
CA ALA A 537 12.34 -11.22 24.83
C ALA A 537 11.07 -12.11 24.83
N ASP A 538 10.00 -11.68 24.17
CA ASP A 538 8.79 -12.47 23.94
C ASP A 538 9.04 -13.73 23.08
N LEU A 539 10.13 -13.73 22.29
CA LEU A 539 10.58 -14.86 21.47
C LEU A 539 11.54 -15.81 22.19
N TYR A 540 12.01 -15.49 23.40
CA TYR A 540 13.07 -16.27 24.07
C TYR A 540 12.73 -17.75 24.30
N LYS A 541 11.45 -18.06 24.50
CA LYS A 541 10.99 -19.45 24.62
C LYS A 541 11.07 -20.25 23.32
N ASN A 542 11.22 -19.58 22.18
CA ASN A 542 11.23 -20.16 20.84
C ASN A 542 12.63 -20.21 20.21
N ASN A 543 13.53 -19.30 20.59
CA ASN A 543 14.88 -19.19 20.01
C ASN A 543 15.97 -19.85 20.88
N GLY A 544 15.61 -20.39 22.06
CA GLY A 544 16.51 -21.17 22.91
C GLY A 544 17.11 -20.40 24.08
N HIS A 545 16.86 -19.10 24.21
CA HIS A 545 17.31 -18.29 25.35
C HIS A 545 16.60 -18.65 26.66
N ARG A 546 15.33 -19.06 26.59
CA ARG A 546 14.55 -19.49 27.76
C ARG A 546 13.75 -20.75 27.43
N ASN A 547 13.28 -21.44 28.47
CA ASN A 547 12.43 -22.61 28.30
C ASN A 547 10.99 -22.23 27.91
N SER A 548 10.18 -23.23 27.55
CA SER A 548 8.80 -23.04 27.08
C SER A 548 7.83 -22.43 28.10
N SER A 549 8.18 -22.40 29.39
CA SER A 549 7.33 -21.80 30.44
C SER A 549 7.55 -20.29 30.62
N PHE A 550 8.54 -19.71 29.93
CA PHE A 550 8.85 -18.28 30.02
C PHE A 550 7.65 -17.43 29.62
N ASN A 551 7.25 -16.55 30.54
CA ASN A 551 6.10 -15.67 30.41
C ASN A 551 6.46 -14.24 30.88
N ILE A 552 5.51 -13.32 30.76
CA ILE A 552 5.73 -11.90 31.05
C ILE A 552 6.12 -11.64 32.52
N GLN A 553 5.58 -12.41 33.47
CA GLN A 553 5.96 -12.28 34.88
C GLN A 553 7.41 -12.71 35.11
N ASN A 554 7.86 -13.79 34.45
CA ASN A 554 9.26 -14.20 34.48
C ASN A 554 10.17 -13.13 33.86
N TYR A 555 9.76 -12.57 32.72
CA TYR A 555 10.47 -11.46 32.07
C TYR A 555 10.61 -10.27 33.02
N VAL A 556 9.52 -9.75 33.59
CA VAL A 556 9.57 -8.56 34.46
C VAL A 556 10.49 -8.79 35.67
N ASN A 557 10.45 -9.98 36.28
CA ASN A 557 11.31 -10.32 37.41
C ASN A 557 12.80 -10.37 37.02
N GLN A 558 13.12 -11.07 35.92
CA GLN A 558 14.50 -11.20 35.44
C GLN A 558 15.05 -9.86 34.94
N TRP A 559 14.28 -9.17 34.09
CA TRP A 559 14.62 -7.86 33.56
C TRP A 559 14.86 -6.84 34.68
N THR A 560 14.02 -6.83 35.71
CA THR A 560 14.20 -5.93 36.87
C THR A 560 15.53 -6.21 37.58
N THR A 561 15.95 -7.47 37.69
CA THR A 561 17.23 -7.85 38.30
C THR A 561 18.42 -7.33 37.47
N PHE A 562 18.35 -7.50 36.15
CA PHE A 562 19.36 -6.94 35.23
C PHE A 562 19.39 -5.41 35.29
N ALA A 563 18.24 -4.77 35.19
CA ALA A 563 18.10 -3.33 35.20
C ALA A 563 18.66 -2.69 36.48
N GLN A 564 18.49 -3.32 37.65
CA GLN A 564 19.09 -2.85 38.90
C GLN A 564 20.62 -2.82 38.82
N ASN A 565 21.24 -3.86 38.27
CA ASN A 565 22.69 -3.96 38.18
C ASN A 565 23.28 -3.04 37.08
N VAL A 566 22.63 -3.01 35.92
CA VAL A 566 22.95 -2.13 34.79
C VAL A 566 22.87 -0.67 35.21
N THR A 567 21.75 -0.25 35.80
CA THR A 567 21.59 1.15 36.23
C THR A 567 22.50 1.53 37.38
N ALA A 568 22.74 0.66 38.36
CA ALA A 568 23.69 0.95 39.44
C ALA A 568 25.09 1.24 38.88
N THR A 569 25.55 0.42 37.94
CA THR A 569 26.87 0.54 37.30
C THR A 569 26.95 1.77 36.41
N ALA A 570 25.96 1.94 35.53
CA ALA A 570 25.92 3.06 34.60
C ALA A 570 25.81 4.40 35.33
N ASN A 571 24.89 4.51 36.29
CA ASN A 571 24.66 5.76 37.01
C ASN A 571 25.89 6.16 37.85
N ALA A 572 26.57 5.19 38.47
CA ALA A 572 27.79 5.45 39.22
C ALA A 572 28.91 5.99 38.34
N ALA A 573 29.08 5.43 37.12
CA ALA A 573 30.09 5.88 36.18
C ALA A 573 29.75 7.23 35.52
N LEU A 574 28.47 7.49 35.26
CA LEU A 574 28.00 8.74 34.61
C LEU A 574 27.86 9.90 35.60
N GLY A 575 27.66 9.62 36.88
CA GLY A 575 27.30 10.63 37.89
C GLY A 575 25.86 11.13 37.76
N SER A 576 25.04 10.50 36.91
CA SER A 576 23.65 10.85 36.63
C SER A 576 22.85 9.61 36.26
N LYS A 577 21.51 9.71 36.34
CA LYS A 577 20.62 8.62 35.91
C LYS A 577 20.64 8.44 34.40
N VAL A 578 21.05 7.26 33.92
CA VAL A 578 20.86 6.84 32.51
C VAL A 578 19.39 6.47 32.27
N ALA A 579 18.86 6.79 31.09
CA ALA A 579 17.53 6.32 30.71
C ALA A 579 17.58 4.87 30.23
N LEU A 580 16.47 4.15 30.38
CA LEU A 580 16.32 2.80 29.85
C LEU A 580 15.24 2.73 28.77
N TRP A 581 15.47 1.82 27.82
CA TRP A 581 14.43 1.26 26.97
C TRP A 581 13.94 -0.05 27.59
N GLY A 582 12.63 -0.25 27.61
CA GLY A 582 12.00 -1.44 28.17
C GLY A 582 10.99 -2.06 27.23
N ALA A 583 10.66 -3.33 27.49
CA ALA A 583 9.65 -4.10 26.77
C ALA A 583 9.86 -4.15 25.25
N SER A 584 11.12 -4.21 24.80
CA SER A 584 11.57 -4.36 23.41
C SER A 584 11.11 -5.69 22.80
N PHE A 585 9.82 -5.80 22.48
CA PHE A 585 9.18 -7.03 22.03
C PHE A 585 9.00 -7.10 20.51
N ALA A 586 9.06 -8.31 19.94
CA ALA A 586 8.80 -8.61 18.53
C ALA A 586 7.33 -8.43 18.14
N GLY A 587 6.44 -8.72 19.09
CA GLY A 587 4.99 -8.60 18.94
C GLY A 587 4.31 -8.16 20.23
N SER A 588 3.00 -7.92 20.14
CA SER A 588 2.19 -7.53 21.30
C SER A 588 0.85 -8.26 21.28
N SER A 589 0.43 -8.70 22.47
CA SER A 589 -0.91 -9.24 22.70
C SER A 589 -1.97 -8.15 22.88
N HIS A 590 -1.57 -6.88 22.98
CA HIS A 590 -2.43 -5.72 23.27
C HIS A 590 -3.32 -5.92 24.51
N SER A 591 -2.82 -6.65 25.51
CA SER A 591 -3.60 -7.12 26.65
C SER A 591 -2.85 -6.98 27.96
N ALA A 592 -3.48 -6.35 28.94
CA ALA A 592 -2.92 -6.20 30.30
C ALA A 592 -2.85 -7.51 31.09
N THR A 593 -3.54 -8.57 30.65
CA THR A 593 -3.73 -9.80 31.47
C THR A 593 -3.22 -11.07 30.79
N SER A 594 -2.78 -11.00 29.53
CA SER A 594 -2.39 -12.19 28.78
C SER A 594 -1.32 -11.88 27.75
N GLY A 595 -0.29 -12.72 27.66
CA GLY A 595 0.77 -12.59 26.66
C GLY A 595 1.74 -11.44 26.93
N PHE A 596 2.72 -11.29 26.05
CA PHE A 596 3.68 -10.20 26.09
C PHE A 596 3.07 -8.96 25.43
N SER A 597 3.03 -7.85 26.18
CA SER A 597 2.66 -6.53 25.70
C SER A 597 3.20 -5.49 26.70
N PRO A 598 3.32 -4.20 26.31
CA PRO A 598 3.63 -3.14 27.27
C PRO A 598 2.65 -3.09 28.45
N GLN A 599 1.37 -3.32 28.21
CA GLN A 599 0.32 -3.30 29.22
C GLN A 599 0.53 -4.39 30.27
N SER A 600 0.76 -5.63 29.85
CA SER A 600 1.00 -6.72 30.80
C SER A 600 2.32 -6.55 31.54
N ALA A 601 3.37 -6.03 30.90
CA ALA A 601 4.63 -5.72 31.55
C ALA A 601 4.46 -4.66 32.66
N ILE A 602 3.76 -3.56 32.36
CA ILE A 602 3.46 -2.49 33.32
C ILE A 602 2.62 -3.04 34.48
N GLN A 603 1.58 -3.82 34.17
CA GLN A 603 0.70 -4.44 35.17
C GLN A 603 1.48 -5.35 36.14
N ASP A 604 2.38 -6.16 35.60
CA ASP A 604 3.25 -7.06 36.38
C ASP A 604 4.37 -6.32 37.14
N GLY A 605 4.47 -5.00 36.97
CA GLY A 605 5.28 -4.15 37.81
C GLY A 605 6.61 -3.72 37.22
N LEU A 606 6.76 -3.76 35.89
CA LEU A 606 7.97 -3.29 35.19
C LEU A 606 8.44 -1.91 35.68
N LEU A 607 7.51 -1.00 35.96
CA LEU A 607 7.80 0.38 36.40
C LEU A 607 7.89 0.56 37.92
N LYS A 608 7.63 -0.49 38.73
CA LYS A 608 7.53 -0.36 40.20
C LYS A 608 8.89 -0.32 40.90
N SER A 609 9.94 -0.85 40.27
CA SER A 609 11.29 -0.85 40.84
C SER A 609 12.00 0.49 40.61
N SER A 610 13.04 0.79 41.39
CA SER A 610 13.86 2.00 41.22
C SER A 610 14.52 2.08 39.83
N ALA A 611 14.97 0.93 39.31
CA ALA A 611 15.52 0.80 37.97
C ALA A 611 14.43 0.90 36.90
N GLY A 612 13.28 0.25 37.10
CA GLY A 612 12.12 0.35 36.22
C GLY A 612 11.61 1.78 36.05
N ALA A 613 11.66 2.59 37.11
CA ALA A 613 11.32 4.02 37.05
C ALA A 613 12.30 4.87 36.21
N GLN A 614 13.46 4.32 35.81
CA GLN A 614 14.37 4.95 34.85
C GLN A 614 13.99 4.68 33.38
N ILE A 615 13.02 3.81 33.10
CA ILE A 615 12.47 3.66 31.76
C ILE A 615 11.91 5.01 31.30
N LYS A 616 12.32 5.43 30.11
CA LYS A 616 11.77 6.61 29.42
C LYS A 616 11.06 6.26 28.13
N THR A 617 11.40 5.11 27.56
CA THR A 617 10.91 4.66 26.27
C THR A 617 10.52 3.20 26.36
N ILE A 618 9.34 2.88 25.85
CA ILE A 618 8.96 1.51 25.49
C ILE A 618 9.21 1.34 24.00
N SER A 619 9.99 0.31 23.68
CA SER A 619 10.34 -0.06 22.31
C SER A 619 9.44 -1.20 21.87
N GLN A 620 8.75 -1.06 20.75
CA GLN A 620 8.05 -2.19 20.12
C GLN A 620 8.64 -2.42 18.74
N HIS A 621 8.69 -3.68 18.30
CA HIS A 621 9.12 -4.01 16.96
C HIS A 621 7.94 -4.31 16.05
N HIS A 622 8.09 -4.00 14.76
CA HIS A 622 7.05 -4.27 13.78
C HIS A 622 7.60 -4.42 12.36
N TYR A 623 7.13 -5.44 11.64
CA TYR A 623 7.36 -5.61 10.21
C TYR A 623 6.02 -5.89 9.52
N GLU A 624 5.81 -5.35 8.31
CA GLU A 624 4.55 -5.54 7.55
C GLU A 624 4.35 -7.02 7.14
N GLY A 625 5.42 -7.81 7.13
CA GLY A 625 5.37 -9.25 6.93
C GLY A 625 6.69 -9.95 7.27
N SER A 626 6.83 -11.21 6.85
CA SER A 626 8.02 -12.02 7.11
C SER A 626 8.54 -12.73 5.86
N PHE A 627 9.85 -12.71 5.64
CA PHE A 627 10.54 -13.49 4.61
C PHE A 627 11.26 -14.71 5.18
N CYS A 628 11.13 -15.02 6.48
CA CYS A 628 11.91 -16.06 7.15
C CYS A 628 11.77 -17.47 6.54
N SER A 629 10.63 -17.73 5.89
CA SER A 629 10.37 -19.01 5.20
C SER A 629 10.68 -18.99 3.69
N GLY A 630 11.24 -17.89 3.17
CA GLY A 630 11.52 -17.68 1.75
C GLY A 630 10.28 -17.37 0.89
N SER A 631 9.12 -17.11 1.49
CA SER A 631 7.89 -16.75 0.79
C SER A 631 7.94 -15.31 0.27
N ASN A 632 7.66 -15.10 -1.02
CA ASN A 632 7.66 -13.76 -1.59
C ASN A 632 6.54 -12.91 -1.00
N GLY A 633 6.91 -11.83 -0.30
CA GLY A 633 6.00 -10.70 -0.06
C GLY A 633 5.52 -10.10 -1.39
N LEU A 634 4.47 -9.28 -1.34
CA LEU A 634 3.99 -8.57 -2.53
C LEU A 634 4.27 -7.09 -2.36
N LEU A 635 4.97 -6.49 -3.33
CA LEU A 635 5.19 -5.04 -3.37
C LEU A 635 3.85 -4.28 -3.32
N GLN A 636 2.80 -4.86 -3.89
CA GLN A 636 1.45 -4.31 -3.89
C GLN A 636 0.94 -4.08 -2.46
N ASP A 637 1.27 -4.95 -1.50
CA ASP A 637 0.82 -4.79 -0.11
C ASP A 637 1.41 -3.51 0.52
N LEU A 638 2.70 -3.25 0.29
CA LEU A 638 3.37 -2.02 0.72
C LEU A 638 2.88 -0.78 -0.04
N MET A 639 2.35 -0.97 -1.25
CA MET A 639 1.77 0.10 -2.09
C MET A 639 0.27 0.31 -1.84
N LEU A 640 -0.27 -0.18 -0.71
CA LEU A 640 -1.67 0.02 -0.32
C LEU A 640 -1.73 0.78 1.00
N LYS A 641 -2.23 2.04 0.94
CA LYS A 641 -2.43 2.89 2.12
C LYS A 641 -3.18 2.15 3.25
N SER A 642 -4.25 1.43 2.92
CA SER A 642 -5.05 0.71 3.91
C SER A 642 -4.30 -0.41 4.63
N HIS A 643 -3.30 -1.02 3.97
CA HIS A 643 -2.50 -2.09 4.55
C HIS A 643 -1.62 -1.54 5.68
N THR A 644 -0.80 -0.52 5.38
CA THR A 644 0.04 0.16 6.38
C THR A 644 -0.77 0.74 7.54
N ARG A 645 -1.91 1.38 7.25
CA ARG A 645 -2.81 1.91 8.30
C ARG A 645 -3.35 0.81 9.20
N GLY A 646 -3.81 -0.30 8.62
CA GLY A 646 -4.36 -1.44 9.35
C GLY A 646 -3.35 -2.07 10.30
N ASN A 647 -2.11 -2.24 9.83
CA ASN A 647 -1.06 -2.87 10.61
C ASN A 647 -0.57 -1.94 11.74
N LEU A 648 -0.31 -0.66 11.47
CA LEU A 648 0.15 0.29 12.50
C LEU A 648 -0.92 0.61 13.55
N SER A 649 -2.18 0.77 13.14
CA SER A 649 -3.25 1.15 14.09
C SER A 649 -3.53 0.08 15.14
N SER A 650 -3.12 -1.17 14.90
CA SER A 650 -3.25 -2.27 15.87
C SER A 650 -2.53 -1.98 17.19
N PHE A 651 -1.46 -1.18 17.18
CA PHE A 651 -0.69 -0.80 18.36
C PHE A 651 -1.27 0.38 19.15
N SER A 652 -2.39 0.96 18.74
CA SER A 652 -3.01 2.09 19.46
C SER A 652 -3.28 1.81 20.96
N PRO A 653 -3.71 0.59 21.38
CA PRO A 653 -3.85 0.26 22.79
C PRO A 653 -2.52 0.31 23.56
N ASP A 654 -1.43 -0.11 22.93
CA ASP A 654 -0.09 -0.14 23.54
C ASP A 654 0.43 1.28 23.70
N ILE A 655 0.32 2.07 22.64
CA ILE A 655 0.72 3.48 22.63
C ILE A 655 -0.02 4.25 23.73
N SER A 656 -1.34 4.05 23.84
CA SER A 656 -2.16 4.73 24.85
C SER A 656 -1.71 4.35 26.27
N ALA A 657 -1.53 3.05 26.54
CA ALA A 657 -1.11 2.59 27.86
C ALA A 657 0.29 3.07 28.26
N VAL A 658 1.23 3.16 27.31
CA VAL A 658 2.57 3.68 27.54
C VAL A 658 2.55 5.20 27.80
N GLN A 659 1.78 5.95 27.02
CA GLN A 659 1.64 7.40 27.19
C GLN A 659 0.93 7.77 28.49
N GLU A 660 -0.02 6.96 28.98
CA GLU A 660 -0.64 7.13 30.30
C GLU A 660 0.35 7.08 31.46
N GLN A 661 1.49 6.38 31.28
CA GLN A 661 2.59 6.38 32.25
C GLN A 661 3.59 7.54 32.06
N GLY A 662 3.32 8.44 31.10
CA GLY A 662 4.21 9.55 30.74
C GLY A 662 5.48 9.10 30.01
N LEU A 663 5.46 7.91 29.40
CA LEU A 663 6.58 7.33 28.66
C LEU A 663 6.43 7.56 27.15
N GLN A 664 7.55 7.47 26.43
CA GLN A 664 7.54 7.47 24.97
C GLN A 664 7.31 6.07 24.42
N TYR A 665 6.55 5.97 23.34
CA TYR A 665 6.43 4.75 22.55
C TYR A 665 7.19 4.94 21.24
N VAL A 666 8.12 4.04 20.94
CA VAL A 666 8.87 4.05 19.67
C VAL A 666 8.72 2.71 18.97
N LEU A 667 8.84 2.75 17.64
CA LEU A 667 9.15 1.54 16.89
C LEU A 667 10.67 1.42 16.91
N GLY A 668 11.23 0.68 17.87
CA GLY A 668 12.67 0.59 18.09
C GLY A 668 13.37 -0.32 17.09
N GLU A 669 12.60 -1.19 16.43
CA GLU A 669 13.05 -1.94 15.27
C GLU A 669 11.89 -2.16 14.31
N THR A 670 12.08 -1.80 13.06
CA THR A 670 11.04 -2.01 12.05
C THR A 670 11.61 -2.02 10.65
N ASN A 671 10.96 -2.73 9.72
CA ASN A 671 11.16 -2.52 8.30
C ASN A 671 10.01 -3.17 7.50
N SER A 672 10.17 -3.30 6.18
CA SER A 672 9.16 -3.88 5.29
C SER A 672 8.82 -5.33 5.64
N TYR A 673 9.79 -6.26 5.58
CA TYR A 673 9.60 -7.68 5.88
C TYR A 673 10.75 -8.18 6.77
N SER A 674 10.44 -8.92 7.83
CA SER A 674 11.44 -9.52 8.72
C SER A 674 12.29 -10.59 8.01
N CYS A 675 13.40 -10.99 8.64
CA CYS A 675 14.44 -11.85 8.04
C CYS A 675 15.08 -11.25 6.78
N HIS A 676 15.63 -10.04 6.95
CA HIS A 676 16.44 -9.30 5.96
C HIS A 676 15.69 -8.81 4.72
N GLY A 677 14.36 -8.85 4.75
CA GLY A 677 13.50 -8.36 3.67
C GLY A 677 13.20 -9.38 2.59
N ALA A 678 12.21 -9.06 1.76
CA ALA A 678 11.80 -9.86 0.61
C ALA A 678 12.40 -9.29 -0.70
N PRO A 679 13.01 -10.14 -1.55
CA PRO A 679 13.63 -9.69 -2.80
C PRO A 679 12.57 -9.21 -3.81
N GLY A 680 12.84 -8.10 -4.50
CA GLY A 680 11.90 -7.46 -5.43
C GLY A 680 10.75 -6.71 -4.74
N VAL A 681 10.76 -6.66 -3.42
CA VAL A 681 9.72 -6.03 -2.59
C VAL A 681 10.34 -5.00 -1.64
N SER A 682 11.42 -5.38 -0.95
CA SER A 682 12.06 -4.55 0.08
C SER A 682 13.16 -3.65 -0.49
N ASN A 683 13.83 -4.10 -1.55
CA ASN A 683 14.97 -3.43 -2.18
C ASN A 683 14.58 -2.57 -3.41
N VAL A 684 13.34 -2.08 -3.47
CA VAL A 684 12.79 -1.42 -4.67
C VAL A 684 12.15 -0.07 -4.37
N ALA A 685 12.03 0.80 -5.37
CA ALA A 685 11.65 2.20 -5.22
C ALA A 685 10.25 2.47 -4.66
N GLY A 686 9.34 1.50 -4.74
CA GLY A 686 8.05 1.58 -4.05
C GLY A 686 8.19 1.67 -2.53
N THR A 687 9.25 1.10 -1.95
CA THR A 687 9.48 1.21 -0.50
C THR A 687 9.79 2.63 -0.05
N ALA A 688 10.33 3.50 -0.91
CA ALA A 688 10.51 4.92 -0.60
C ALA A 688 9.18 5.63 -0.33
N LEU A 689 8.10 5.21 -0.99
CA LEU A 689 6.75 5.75 -0.77
C LEU A 689 6.14 5.17 0.50
N TRP A 690 6.25 3.85 0.67
CA TRP A 690 5.78 3.15 1.86
C TRP A 690 6.46 3.66 3.13
N GLY A 691 7.80 3.66 3.19
CA GLY A 691 8.55 4.04 4.39
C GLY A 691 8.32 5.49 4.81
N LEU A 692 8.12 6.39 3.84
CA LEU A 692 7.75 7.78 4.10
C LEU A 692 6.37 7.88 4.76
N ASP A 693 5.37 7.23 4.18
CA ASP A 693 4.01 7.24 4.74
C ASP A 693 3.92 6.49 6.06
N TYR A 694 4.62 5.37 6.20
CA TYR A 694 4.73 4.56 7.40
C TYR A 694 5.26 5.40 8.57
N ALA A 695 6.39 6.08 8.38
CA ALA A 695 6.98 6.93 9.41
C ALA A 695 6.08 8.12 9.78
N LEU A 696 5.51 8.80 8.77
CA LEU A 696 4.63 9.95 9.02
C LEU A 696 3.33 9.54 9.72
N TYR A 697 2.72 8.43 9.32
CA TYR A 697 1.50 7.93 9.95
C TYR A 697 1.73 7.43 11.38
N ALA A 698 2.86 6.78 11.65
CA ALA A 698 3.21 6.34 13.00
C ALA A 698 3.11 7.51 14.02
N THR A 699 3.54 8.72 13.63
CA THR A 699 3.40 9.91 14.49
C THR A 699 1.95 10.30 14.78
N GLN A 700 1.04 10.04 13.84
CA GLN A 700 -0.38 10.40 13.97
C GLN A 700 -1.11 9.54 15.00
N ILE A 701 -0.62 8.32 15.24
CA ILE A 701 -1.15 7.41 16.25
C ILE A 701 -0.36 7.46 17.57
N GLY A 702 0.66 8.33 17.68
CA GLY A 702 1.40 8.58 18.92
C GLY A 702 2.76 7.90 19.04
N VAL A 703 3.30 7.32 17.96
CA VAL A 703 4.70 6.85 17.93
C VAL A 703 5.64 8.05 17.86
N ALA A 704 6.59 8.13 18.79
CA ALA A 704 7.51 9.26 18.89
C ALA A 704 8.63 9.22 17.85
N ARG A 705 9.06 8.01 17.44
CA ARG A 705 10.17 7.79 16.51
C ARG A 705 10.12 6.40 15.89
N VAL A 706 10.66 6.27 14.69
CA VAL A 706 10.72 5.02 13.93
C VAL A 706 12.18 4.69 13.61
N HIS A 707 12.65 3.56 14.15
CA HIS A 707 14.00 3.05 13.95
C HIS A 707 13.97 1.94 12.90
N PHE A 708 14.29 2.30 11.66
CA PHE A 708 14.40 1.33 10.58
C PHE A 708 15.61 0.44 10.82
N HIS A 709 15.39 -0.87 10.80
CA HIS A 709 16.45 -1.84 11.04
C HIS A 709 17.34 -1.98 9.81
N GLU A 710 18.64 -2.12 10.07
CA GLU A 710 19.72 -2.12 9.10
C GLU A 710 20.72 -3.23 9.46
N GLY A 711 21.22 -3.93 8.45
CA GLY A 711 22.28 -4.92 8.61
C GLY A 711 23.09 -5.09 7.32
N ILE A 712 24.32 -5.57 7.41
CA ILE A 712 25.17 -5.66 6.22
C ILE A 712 24.57 -6.65 5.21
N GLY A 713 24.12 -6.15 4.05
CA GLY A 713 23.58 -6.96 2.97
C GLY A 713 22.09 -7.32 3.11
N TYR A 714 21.34 -6.62 3.98
CA TYR A 714 19.89 -6.81 4.06
C TYR A 714 19.19 -6.07 2.91
N LYS A 715 18.09 -6.65 2.43
CA LYS A 715 17.36 -6.17 1.25
C LYS A 715 16.53 -4.92 1.56
N TYR A 716 16.21 -4.66 2.82
CA TYR A 716 15.39 -3.51 3.21
C TYR A 716 16.19 -2.30 3.70
N ASN A 717 17.53 -2.37 3.68
CA ASN A 717 18.35 -1.29 4.20
C ASN A 717 18.03 0.04 3.53
N PHE A 718 18.27 1.15 4.23
CA PHE A 718 18.41 2.46 3.61
C PHE A 718 19.78 2.57 2.93
N PHE A 719 20.80 1.94 3.52
CA PHE A 719 22.18 2.09 3.09
C PHE A 719 23.00 0.81 3.21
N GLN A 720 23.95 0.64 2.30
CA GLN A 720 24.93 -0.43 2.31
C GLN A 720 26.32 0.21 2.52
N PRO A 721 26.89 0.15 3.74
CA PRO A 721 28.04 0.97 4.13
C PRO A 721 29.38 0.43 3.62
N VAL A 722 29.41 -0.83 3.19
CA VAL A 722 30.63 -1.56 2.78
C VAL A 722 30.42 -2.28 1.46
N THR A 723 31.53 -2.57 0.79
CA THR A 723 31.55 -3.37 -0.44
C THR A 723 31.03 -4.78 -0.18
N LEU A 724 30.09 -5.23 -1.00
CA LEU A 724 29.51 -6.56 -0.96
C LEU A 724 30.12 -7.46 -2.04
N THR A 725 30.42 -8.70 -1.68
CA THR A 725 30.96 -9.72 -2.61
C THR A 725 29.94 -10.79 -2.97
N ARG A 726 28.77 -10.78 -2.32
CA ARG A 726 27.64 -11.68 -2.59
C ARG A 726 26.35 -10.90 -2.83
N SER A 727 25.49 -11.47 -3.66
CA SER A 727 24.15 -10.98 -3.95
C SER A 727 23.29 -10.94 -2.70
N ILE A 728 22.66 -9.80 -2.43
CA ILE A 728 21.67 -9.66 -1.35
C ILE A 728 20.37 -10.42 -1.63
N LEU A 729 20.17 -10.91 -2.86
CA LEU A 729 18.93 -11.58 -3.26
C LEU A 729 18.94 -13.07 -2.93
N ASP A 730 20.06 -13.74 -3.13
CA ASP A 730 20.17 -15.20 -3.06
C ASP A 730 21.50 -15.71 -2.46
N GLY A 731 22.44 -14.82 -2.12
CA GLY A 731 23.75 -15.19 -1.57
C GLY A 731 24.76 -15.70 -2.58
N SER A 732 24.45 -15.67 -3.88
CA SER A 732 25.42 -16.02 -4.93
C SER A 732 26.62 -15.06 -4.94
N THR A 733 27.81 -15.57 -5.27
CA THR A 733 29.01 -14.72 -5.43
C THR A 733 28.79 -13.74 -6.59
N LEU A 734 29.04 -12.45 -6.35
CA LEU A 734 28.93 -11.43 -7.39
C LEU A 734 30.14 -11.50 -8.33
N PRO A 735 29.91 -11.37 -9.66
CA PRO A 735 31.01 -11.31 -10.62
C PRO A 735 31.85 -10.03 -10.46
N THR A 736 31.29 -8.98 -9.86
CA THR A 736 32.00 -7.75 -9.50
C THR A 736 31.50 -7.30 -8.13
N PRO A 737 32.39 -6.99 -7.17
CA PRO A 737 31.98 -6.49 -5.86
C PRO A 737 31.13 -5.23 -6.00
N LEU A 738 30.01 -5.20 -5.29
CA LEU A 738 29.10 -4.06 -5.28
C LEU A 738 29.59 -3.05 -4.24
N ALA A 739 30.00 -1.87 -4.70
CA ALA A 739 30.52 -0.80 -3.84
C ALA A 739 29.46 -0.31 -2.81
N PRO A 740 29.85 0.43 -1.76
CA PRO A 740 28.91 1.11 -0.88
C PRO A 740 27.90 1.94 -1.68
N HIS A 741 26.62 1.83 -1.34
CA HIS A 741 25.52 2.45 -2.07
C HIS A 741 24.30 2.64 -1.16
N ILE A 742 23.39 3.53 -1.53
CA ILE A 742 22.07 3.62 -0.92
C ILE A 742 21.11 2.65 -1.59
N GLN A 743 20.05 2.27 -0.89
CA GLN A 743 18.89 1.64 -1.50
C GLN A 743 17.76 2.67 -1.65
N PRO A 744 16.74 2.38 -2.48
CA PRO A 744 15.68 3.34 -2.75
C PRO A 744 14.95 3.87 -1.52
N LEU A 745 14.84 3.06 -0.45
CA LEU A 745 14.21 3.46 0.80
C LEU A 745 14.87 4.70 1.45
N TYR A 746 16.15 4.98 1.20
CA TYR A 746 16.83 6.19 1.66
C TYR A 746 16.12 7.50 1.27
N TYR A 747 15.46 7.51 0.11
CA TYR A 747 14.71 8.68 -0.33
C TYR A 747 13.49 8.98 0.57
N ALA A 748 12.98 8.01 1.33
CA ALA A 748 11.98 8.28 2.36
C ALA A 748 12.52 9.23 3.44
N ALA A 749 13.76 9.01 3.91
CA ALA A 749 14.41 9.86 4.90
C ALA A 749 14.67 11.27 4.36
N ILE A 750 15.13 11.38 3.11
CA ILE A 750 15.36 12.69 2.46
C ILE A 750 14.06 13.49 2.35
N VAL A 751 12.99 12.87 1.86
CA VAL A 751 11.70 13.54 1.66
C VAL A 751 11.05 13.89 2.99
N ALA A 752 11.07 12.99 3.97
CA ALA A 752 10.57 13.27 5.32
C ALA A 752 11.34 14.44 5.94
N GLY A 753 12.67 14.42 5.85
CA GLY A 753 13.51 15.47 6.40
C GLY A 753 13.20 16.84 5.81
N GLU A 754 13.05 16.95 4.48
CA GLU A 754 12.72 18.22 3.84
C GLU A 754 11.32 18.73 4.21
N ALA A 755 10.36 17.81 4.40
CA ALA A 755 9.01 18.14 4.83
C ALA A 755 8.95 18.61 6.30
N ILE A 756 9.75 18.00 7.17
CA ILE A 756 9.89 18.40 8.59
C ILE A 756 10.63 19.74 8.69
N GLY A 757 11.71 19.91 7.92
CA GLY A 757 12.56 21.10 7.96
C GLY A 757 13.51 21.11 9.16
N ASN A 758 14.22 22.23 9.33
CA ASN A 758 15.37 22.33 10.25
C ASN A 758 15.12 23.14 11.54
N THR A 759 13.86 23.50 11.81
CA THR A 759 13.54 24.40 12.94
C THR A 759 13.45 23.67 14.28
N GLY A 760 13.35 22.34 14.29
CA GLY A 760 13.08 21.54 15.49
C GLY A 760 11.70 21.75 16.12
N SER A 761 10.80 22.49 15.46
CA SER A 761 9.47 22.87 15.98
C SER A 761 8.30 22.34 15.14
N ALA A 762 8.60 21.43 14.22
CA ALA A 762 7.65 20.94 13.24
C ALA A 762 6.48 20.20 13.91
N LYS A 763 5.27 20.49 13.46
CA LYS A 763 4.07 19.68 13.71
C LYS A 763 3.50 19.21 12.40
N ALA A 764 2.91 18.02 12.36
CA ALA A 764 2.30 17.50 11.14
C ALA A 764 0.95 16.85 11.40
N VAL A 765 0.02 16.98 10.44
CA VAL A 765 -1.28 16.31 10.48
C VAL A 765 -1.53 15.56 9.16
N GLU A 766 -2.03 14.33 9.24
CA GLU A 766 -2.56 13.64 8.06
C GLU A 766 -3.80 14.38 7.51
N LEU A 767 -3.80 14.64 6.22
CA LEU A 767 -4.90 15.26 5.51
C LEU A 767 -5.98 14.22 5.18
N SER A 768 -7.24 14.56 5.44
CA SER A 768 -8.37 13.75 5.00
C SER A 768 -8.55 13.87 3.49
N ILE A 769 -8.21 12.80 2.77
CA ILE A 769 -8.28 12.74 1.31
C ILE A 769 -9.22 11.61 0.91
N SER A 770 -10.27 11.92 0.15
CA SER A 770 -11.26 10.95 -0.34
C SER A 770 -10.73 10.16 -1.54
N ASN A 771 -9.56 9.54 -1.39
CA ASN A 771 -8.92 8.69 -2.39
C ASN A 771 -8.06 7.64 -1.66
N SER A 772 -8.33 6.36 -1.90
CA SER A 772 -7.64 5.24 -1.23
C SER A 772 -6.17 5.06 -1.62
N GLN A 773 -5.73 5.68 -2.73
CA GLN A 773 -4.37 5.61 -3.25
C GLN A 773 -3.55 6.86 -2.94
N VAL A 774 -4.12 7.87 -2.28
CA VAL A 774 -3.40 9.10 -1.97
C VAL A 774 -3.36 9.34 -0.46
N ALA A 775 -2.15 9.45 0.07
CA ALA A 775 -1.92 10.01 1.40
C ALA A 775 -1.45 11.46 1.26
N GLY A 776 -1.70 12.26 2.27
CA GLY A 776 -1.16 13.61 2.33
C GLY A 776 -1.01 14.11 3.74
N TYR A 777 -0.08 15.03 3.93
CA TYR A 777 0.30 15.57 5.23
C TYR A 777 0.54 17.07 5.12
N ALA A 778 0.14 17.83 6.12
CA ALA A 778 0.46 19.25 6.25
C ALA A 778 1.42 19.47 7.41
N PHE A 779 2.47 20.25 7.18
CA PHE A 779 3.55 20.53 8.12
C PHE A 779 3.55 22.01 8.51
N PHE A 780 3.69 22.25 9.80
CA PHE A 780 3.58 23.56 10.43
C PHE A 780 4.85 23.86 11.23
N GLU A 781 5.29 25.11 11.20
CA GLU A 781 6.32 25.63 12.11
C GLU A 781 5.69 26.76 12.93
N GLY A 782 5.73 26.63 14.26
CA GLY A 782 4.84 27.39 15.13
C GLY A 782 3.37 27.05 14.83
N SER A 783 2.54 28.06 14.57
CA SER A 783 1.15 27.84 14.15
C SER A 783 0.96 27.84 12.64
N ALA A 784 1.95 28.21 11.82
CA ALA A 784 1.75 28.51 10.41
C ALA A 784 2.09 27.32 9.50
N LEU A 785 1.25 27.08 8.49
CA LEU A 785 1.53 26.11 7.42
C LEU A 785 2.80 26.50 6.67
N LYS A 786 3.72 25.55 6.54
CA LYS A 786 4.97 25.72 5.78
C LYS A 786 5.04 24.83 4.57
N ARG A 787 4.61 23.57 4.72
CA ARG A 787 4.77 22.55 3.68
C ARG A 787 3.56 21.63 3.64
N ALA A 788 3.29 21.07 2.47
CA ALA A 788 2.33 19.98 2.31
C ALA A 788 2.94 18.89 1.45
N LEU A 789 2.64 17.64 1.76
CA LEU A 789 3.19 16.46 1.12
C LEU A 789 2.07 15.58 0.63
N PHE A 790 2.21 15.00 -0.56
CA PHE A 790 1.23 14.09 -1.16
C PHE A 790 1.94 12.89 -1.75
N ILE A 791 1.45 11.69 -1.44
CA ILE A 791 2.03 10.41 -1.86
C ILE A 791 0.99 9.69 -2.72
N ASN A 792 1.34 9.34 -3.95
CA ASN A 792 0.45 8.56 -4.83
C ASN A 792 0.92 7.10 -4.91
N PHE A 793 0.20 6.24 -4.21
CA PHE A 793 0.43 4.80 -4.11
C PHE A 793 -0.04 3.99 -5.33
N GLN A 794 -0.61 4.61 -6.36
CA GLN A 794 -0.93 3.90 -7.59
C GLN A 794 0.36 3.28 -8.18
N SER A 795 0.48 1.96 -8.05
CA SER A 795 1.68 1.22 -8.45
C SER A 795 1.93 1.34 -9.96
N TYR A 796 3.17 1.62 -10.33
CA TYR A 796 3.63 1.70 -11.71
C TYR A 796 4.83 0.78 -11.91
N VAL A 797 4.59 -0.41 -12.47
CA VAL A 797 5.61 -1.43 -12.76
C VAL A 797 5.78 -1.68 -14.27
N GLY A 798 5.08 -0.90 -15.11
CA GLY A 798 5.10 -1.00 -16.58
C GLY A 798 3.83 -0.37 -17.19
N GLY A 799 3.80 -0.22 -18.53
CA GLY A 799 2.64 0.31 -19.27
C GLY A 799 2.41 1.81 -19.13
N THR A 800 1.14 2.24 -19.18
CA THR A 800 0.74 3.64 -19.04
C THR A 800 0.76 4.06 -17.56
N ARG A 801 1.54 5.09 -17.24
CA ARG A 801 1.61 5.61 -15.87
C ARG A 801 0.37 6.46 -15.56
N GLY A 802 -0.44 6.00 -14.60
CA GLY A 802 -1.58 6.77 -14.10
C GLY A 802 -1.17 8.09 -13.45
N SER A 803 -2.14 8.97 -13.22
CA SER A 803 -1.92 10.21 -12.47
C SER A 803 -3.18 10.65 -11.73
N VAL A 804 -3.00 11.30 -10.58
CA VAL A 804 -4.06 11.90 -9.79
C VAL A 804 -3.84 13.41 -9.76
N HIS A 805 -4.87 14.19 -10.06
CA HIS A 805 -4.81 15.64 -9.93
C HIS A 805 -5.31 16.08 -8.56
N ILE A 806 -4.54 16.91 -7.87
CA ILE A 806 -4.89 17.48 -6.58
C ILE A 806 -5.26 18.95 -6.77
N THR A 807 -6.40 19.34 -6.19
CA THR A 807 -6.76 20.76 -6.00
C THR A 807 -6.76 21.04 -4.50
N PRO A 808 -5.71 21.69 -3.97
CA PRO A 808 -5.73 22.12 -2.59
C PRO A 808 -6.74 23.26 -2.40
N THR A 809 -7.47 23.20 -1.30
CA THR A 809 -8.29 24.29 -0.78
C THR A 809 -7.77 24.64 0.60
N PHE A 810 -7.54 25.92 0.89
CA PHE A 810 -6.95 26.34 2.15
C PHE A 810 -8.04 26.80 3.13
N SER A 811 -8.13 26.17 4.30
CA SER A 811 -9.05 26.63 5.34
C SER A 811 -8.39 27.78 6.11
N GLY A 812 -9.08 28.92 6.18
CA GLY A 812 -8.61 30.13 6.88
C GLY A 812 -7.94 31.19 5.99
N GLY A 813 -8.00 31.07 4.66
CA GLY A 813 -7.46 32.09 3.74
C GLY A 813 -7.24 31.54 2.32
N SER A 814 -6.61 32.35 1.46
CA SER A 814 -6.20 31.93 0.11
C SER A 814 -4.68 31.90 -0.02
N LYS A 815 -4.19 30.96 -0.84
CA LYS A 815 -2.84 30.94 -1.38
C LYS A 815 -2.97 30.84 -2.89
N SER A 816 -2.19 31.64 -3.61
CA SER A 816 -2.32 31.82 -5.06
C SER A 816 -1.10 31.29 -5.82
N GLU A 817 0.02 31.06 -5.13
CA GLU A 817 1.19 30.38 -5.69
C GLU A 817 1.77 29.37 -4.71
N MET A 818 2.37 28.32 -5.27
CA MET A 818 3.16 27.33 -4.56
C MET A 818 4.25 26.73 -5.44
N THR A 819 5.31 26.23 -4.81
CA THR A 819 6.39 25.51 -5.49
C THR A 819 6.25 24.01 -5.21
N VAL A 820 6.33 23.18 -6.27
CA VAL A 820 6.24 21.72 -6.18
C VAL A 820 7.58 21.08 -6.53
N LYS A 821 8.12 20.28 -5.61
CA LYS A 821 9.26 19.35 -5.81
C LYS A 821 8.74 17.91 -5.82
N ARG A 822 9.36 17.04 -6.61
CA ARG A 822 8.83 15.68 -6.88
C ARG A 822 9.84 14.59 -6.66
N LEU A 823 9.39 13.46 -6.13
CA LEU A 823 10.13 12.21 -6.17
C LEU A 823 9.77 11.51 -7.47
N ALA A 824 10.75 11.35 -8.34
CA ALA A 824 10.62 10.58 -9.56
C ALA A 824 11.25 9.20 -9.35
N ILE A 825 10.45 8.15 -9.50
CA ILE A 825 10.94 6.77 -9.56
C ILE A 825 10.70 6.20 -10.97
N PRO A 826 11.65 5.46 -11.57
CA PRO A 826 11.47 4.87 -12.90
C PRO A 826 10.34 3.86 -12.95
N LEU A 827 10.30 2.95 -11.97
CA LEU A 827 9.26 1.95 -11.73
C LEU A 827 9.17 1.71 -10.22
N ALA A 828 8.02 1.28 -9.72
CA ALA A 828 7.85 0.90 -8.31
C ALA A 828 8.74 -0.29 -7.92
N ASN A 829 9.05 -1.19 -8.87
CA ASN A 829 9.97 -2.31 -8.67
C ASN A 829 11.41 -2.02 -9.13
N ALA A 830 11.77 -0.77 -9.42
CA ALA A 830 13.15 -0.40 -9.77
C ALA A 830 14.04 -0.42 -8.53
N THR A 831 15.29 -0.89 -8.65
CA THR A 831 16.25 -0.94 -7.55
C THR A 831 17.16 0.30 -7.48
N SER A 832 17.07 1.20 -8.46
CA SER A 832 17.89 2.41 -8.59
C SER A 832 17.25 3.44 -9.53
N GLY A 833 17.90 4.58 -9.72
CA GLY A 833 17.45 5.66 -10.59
C GLY A 833 16.37 6.54 -9.97
N VAL A 834 16.24 6.52 -8.64
CA VAL A 834 15.31 7.40 -7.92
C VAL A 834 15.91 8.80 -7.84
N THR A 835 15.10 9.84 -8.04
CA THR A 835 15.56 11.23 -7.91
C THR A 835 14.57 12.10 -7.16
N TRP A 836 15.08 13.03 -6.35
CA TRP A 836 14.31 13.98 -5.56
C TRP A 836 14.51 15.40 -6.08
N GLY A 837 13.49 15.96 -6.75
CA GLY A 837 13.62 17.22 -7.47
C GLY A 837 14.75 17.18 -8.50
N GLY A 838 14.97 16.04 -9.16
CA GLY A 838 16.05 15.84 -10.12
C GLY A 838 17.46 15.67 -9.51
N GLN A 839 17.59 15.67 -8.18
CA GLN A 839 18.85 15.33 -7.50
C GLN A 839 18.90 13.84 -7.16
N THR A 840 20.10 13.27 -7.12
CA THR A 840 20.37 11.88 -6.73
C THR A 840 21.35 11.82 -5.56
N TYR A 841 21.20 10.78 -4.74
CA TYR A 841 22.12 10.39 -3.67
C TYR A 841 22.82 9.05 -4.00
N GLU A 842 22.59 8.51 -5.20
CA GLU A 842 23.26 7.31 -5.72
C GLU A 842 24.67 7.67 -6.22
N THR A 843 25.50 8.23 -5.33
CA THR A 843 26.88 8.64 -5.61
C THR A 843 27.86 7.77 -4.83
N SER A 844 29.12 7.72 -5.28
CA SER A 844 30.18 6.94 -4.63
C SER A 844 30.56 7.44 -3.23
N ASP A 845 30.20 8.68 -2.89
CA ASP A 845 30.48 9.29 -1.59
C ASP A 845 29.22 9.52 -0.73
N GLY A 846 28.04 9.15 -1.25
CA GLY A 846 26.75 9.30 -0.59
C GLY A 846 26.24 10.74 -0.52
N LYS A 847 26.91 11.71 -1.14
CA LYS A 847 26.47 13.12 -1.15
C LYS A 847 25.48 13.38 -2.28
N VAL A 848 24.63 14.39 -2.07
CA VAL A 848 23.70 14.84 -3.10
C VAL A 848 24.42 15.33 -4.35
N SER A 849 23.92 14.97 -5.53
CA SER A 849 24.40 15.45 -6.83
C SER A 849 23.23 15.81 -7.75
N GLY A 850 23.50 16.66 -8.74
CA GLY A 850 22.51 17.17 -9.68
C GLY A 850 21.89 18.51 -9.28
N SER A 851 21.14 19.10 -10.22
CA SER A 851 20.47 20.39 -10.03
C SER A 851 19.08 20.21 -9.46
N VAL A 852 18.63 21.16 -8.63
CA VAL A 852 17.27 21.17 -8.09
C VAL A 852 16.29 21.61 -9.18
N HIS A 853 15.30 20.76 -9.44
CA HIS A 853 14.19 21.00 -10.36
C HIS A 853 12.88 21.07 -9.58
N THR A 854 12.19 22.20 -9.72
CA THR A 854 10.89 22.47 -9.09
C THR A 854 9.94 23.05 -10.14
N THR A 855 8.64 23.00 -9.85
CA THR A 855 7.60 23.59 -10.70
C THR A 855 6.83 24.61 -9.88
N LYS A 856 6.81 25.87 -10.32
CA LYS A 856 5.90 26.88 -9.78
C LYS A 856 4.50 26.64 -10.33
N VAL A 857 3.52 26.61 -9.44
CA VAL A 857 2.11 26.46 -9.79
C VAL A 857 1.37 27.67 -9.24
N SER A 858 0.81 28.47 -10.14
CA SER A 858 0.00 29.64 -9.83
C SER A 858 -1.46 29.40 -10.17
N GLU A 859 -2.32 30.26 -9.64
CA GLU A 859 -3.76 30.25 -9.88
C GLU A 859 -4.08 30.28 -11.38
N LEU A 860 -4.84 29.30 -11.86
CA LEU A 860 -5.50 29.35 -13.17
C LEU A 860 -6.83 30.07 -12.94
N CYS A 861 -7.15 31.07 -13.78
CA CYS A 861 -8.35 31.92 -13.67
C CYS A 861 -9.52 31.18 -13.00
N ILE A 862 -10.09 31.76 -11.94
CA ILE A 862 -11.17 31.24 -11.05
C ILE A 862 -10.70 30.57 -9.73
N GLY A 863 -9.74 31.15 -8.98
CA GLY A 863 -9.65 30.89 -7.54
C GLY A 863 -9.04 29.56 -7.10
N ARG A 864 -8.50 28.72 -8.00
CA ARG A 864 -8.06 27.36 -7.66
C ARG A 864 -6.73 27.00 -8.28
N ILE A 865 -5.78 26.58 -7.44
CA ILE A 865 -4.52 25.98 -7.89
C ILE A 865 -4.74 24.48 -8.13
N ARG A 866 -4.07 23.90 -9.13
CA ARG A 866 -4.16 22.48 -9.47
C ARG A 866 -2.81 21.93 -9.92
N PHE A 867 -2.45 20.72 -9.49
CA PHE A 867 -1.27 20.01 -9.97
C PHE A 867 -1.51 18.50 -10.05
N GLY A 868 -0.86 17.82 -11.00
CA GLY A 868 -0.89 16.36 -11.14
C GLY A 868 0.18 15.66 -10.31
N ILE A 869 -0.07 14.44 -9.86
CA ILE A 869 0.89 13.53 -9.23
C ILE A 869 0.81 12.19 -9.97
N ARG A 870 1.90 11.74 -10.58
CA ARG A 870 1.92 10.48 -11.33
C ARG A 870 1.91 9.28 -10.37
N GLY A 871 1.47 8.13 -10.85
CA GLY A 871 1.50 6.88 -10.08
C GLY A 871 2.93 6.56 -9.62
N SER A 872 3.03 6.12 -8.37
CA SER A 872 4.28 5.85 -7.67
C SER A 872 5.21 7.07 -7.61
N THR A 873 4.67 8.24 -7.34
CA THR A 873 5.48 9.46 -7.13
C THR A 873 4.98 10.24 -5.92
N ILE A 874 5.83 11.16 -5.45
CA ILE A 874 5.54 12.07 -4.35
C ILE A 874 5.59 13.51 -4.86
N ALA A 875 4.73 14.37 -4.32
CA ALA A 875 4.77 15.81 -4.51
C ALA A 875 4.90 16.50 -3.15
N HIS A 876 5.96 17.28 -2.98
CA HIS A 876 6.19 18.16 -1.83
C HIS A 876 5.99 19.60 -2.25
N ILE A 877 5.23 20.34 -1.46
CA ILE A 877 4.75 21.68 -1.73
C ILE A 877 5.26 22.62 -0.65
N TYR A 878 5.83 23.75 -1.05
CA TYR A 878 6.34 24.79 -0.17
C TYR A 878 6.22 26.18 -0.82
N ASP A 879 6.69 27.23 -0.14
CA ASP A 879 6.65 28.63 -0.58
C ASP A 879 5.23 29.15 -0.89
N PHE A 880 4.29 28.99 0.05
CA PHE A 880 2.91 29.46 -0.10
C PHE A 880 2.81 30.99 -0.03
N SER A 881 2.56 31.67 -1.15
CA SER A 881 2.39 33.13 -1.21
C SER A 881 0.95 33.56 -1.53
N MET A 882 0.60 34.80 -1.15
CA MET A 882 -0.55 35.53 -1.70
C MET A 882 -0.04 36.46 -2.81
N ILE A 883 -0.82 36.67 -3.87
CA ILE A 883 -0.54 37.72 -4.84
C ILE A 883 -0.70 39.08 -4.13
N PRO A 884 0.30 39.97 -4.14
CA PRO A 884 0.14 41.35 -3.69
C PRO A 884 -0.95 42.04 -4.51
N ASP A 885 -1.81 42.84 -3.86
CA ASP A 885 -2.97 43.52 -4.45
C ASP A 885 -2.71 44.02 -5.89
N LEU A 886 -3.54 43.52 -6.81
CA LEU A 886 -3.53 43.77 -8.25
C LEU A 886 -4.00 45.19 -8.61
N TRP A 887 -3.29 46.21 -8.13
CA TRP A 887 -3.37 47.58 -8.71
C TRP A 887 -2.14 47.96 -9.54
N GLN A 888 -1.09 47.12 -9.59
CA GLN A 888 0.15 47.43 -10.32
C GLN A 888 0.52 46.48 -11.48
N LYS A 889 -0.26 45.43 -11.77
CA LYS A 889 0.01 44.48 -12.87
C LYS A 889 -1.08 44.41 -13.97
N ALA A 890 -1.95 45.40 -14.04
CA ALA A 890 -2.93 45.52 -15.14
C ALA A 890 -2.32 46.01 -16.48
N PHE A 891 -1.02 46.33 -16.52
CA PHE A 891 -0.31 46.72 -17.74
C PHE A 891 0.92 45.83 -18.00
N SER A 892 0.70 44.54 -18.28
CA SER A 892 1.63 43.79 -19.13
C SER A 892 0.89 42.66 -19.83
N SER A 893 0.43 42.99 -21.02
CA SER A 893 -0.18 42.13 -22.04
C SER A 893 0.62 40.86 -22.32
N GLN A 894 0.03 39.68 -22.07
CA GLN A 894 0.43 38.43 -22.73
C GLN A 894 -0.69 37.36 -22.64
N CYS A 895 -1.88 37.70 -23.10
CA CYS A 895 -2.89 36.72 -23.51
C CYS A 895 -3.62 37.24 -24.74
N MET A 896 -3.01 37.16 -25.93
CA MET A 896 -3.75 37.07 -27.20
C MET A 896 -2.93 36.25 -28.22
N LEU A 897 -3.52 35.14 -28.66
CA LEU A 897 -3.11 34.35 -29.82
C LEU A 897 -3.53 35.04 -31.14
N PRO A 898 -2.95 34.69 -32.31
CA PRO A 898 -2.88 35.57 -33.47
C PRO A 898 -4.00 35.34 -34.51
N GLY A 899 -4.31 36.42 -35.24
CA GLY A 899 -4.77 36.34 -36.64
C GLY A 899 -6.15 36.93 -36.93
N PHE A 900 -6.21 38.21 -37.33
CA PHE A 900 -6.67 38.69 -38.65
C PHE A 900 -6.62 40.22 -38.67
N CYS A 901 -6.50 40.77 -39.87
CA CYS A 901 -5.75 41.98 -40.18
C CYS A 901 -6.65 43.12 -40.69
N TRP A 902 -6.18 44.36 -40.48
CA TRP A 902 -6.42 45.64 -41.20
C TRP A 902 -7.72 46.47 -41.02
N ASP A 903 -7.44 47.74 -40.66
CA ASP A 903 -8.00 49.04 -41.12
C ASP A 903 -8.53 49.93 -39.97
N VAL A 904 -8.27 51.25 -39.83
CA VAL A 904 -7.44 52.28 -40.49
C VAL A 904 -7.62 53.59 -39.67
N LEU A 905 -6.58 54.45 -39.59
CA LEU A 905 -6.55 55.91 -39.26
C LEU A 905 -6.99 56.38 -37.83
N ALA A 906 -6.08 56.89 -36.99
CA ALA A 906 -5.47 58.24 -36.96
C ALA A 906 -6.34 59.32 -36.30
N HIS A 907 -5.88 59.89 -35.18
CA HIS A 907 -5.73 61.35 -34.98
C HIS A 907 -4.83 61.67 -33.78
N VAL A 908 -4.01 62.69 -33.98
CA VAL A 908 -2.96 63.25 -33.13
C VAL A 908 -3.55 64.41 -32.31
N GLU A 909 -3.15 64.58 -31.05
CA GLU A 909 -2.49 65.83 -30.58
C GLU A 909 -2.05 65.76 -29.10
N ILE A 910 -0.77 66.08 -28.91
CA ILE A 910 -0.06 66.33 -27.66
C ILE A 910 0.06 67.85 -27.51
N ARG A 911 -0.11 68.40 -26.30
CA ARG A 911 0.75 69.50 -25.82
C ARG A 911 1.04 69.41 -24.32
N GLN A 912 2.34 69.55 -24.05
CA GLN A 912 3.04 69.64 -22.77
C GLN A 912 2.93 71.02 -22.11
N ALA A 913 3.21 71.08 -20.80
CA ALA A 913 4.16 72.00 -20.13
C ALA A 913 4.23 71.57 -18.64
N VAL A 914 5.33 71.03 -18.09
CA VAL A 914 6.66 71.59 -17.76
C VAL A 914 6.66 72.54 -16.54
N SER A 915 7.24 71.98 -15.47
CA SER A 915 8.20 72.48 -14.47
C SER A 915 7.86 73.49 -13.36
N ASP A 916 8.41 73.09 -12.20
CA ASP A 916 9.24 73.84 -11.26
C ASP A 916 8.68 74.45 -9.96
N GLN A 917 9.42 74.06 -8.91
CA GLN A 917 9.85 74.79 -7.72
C GLN A 917 8.91 74.98 -6.51
N ASP A 918 9.34 74.28 -5.45
CA ASP A 918 9.79 74.84 -4.17
C ASP A 918 8.75 75.30 -3.12
N GLY A 919 9.12 75.08 -1.85
CA GLY A 919 8.66 75.95 -0.77
C GLY A 919 7.51 75.50 0.14
N SER A 920 7.85 74.64 1.10
CA SER A 920 7.56 74.84 2.54
C SER A 920 6.16 74.58 3.15
N ARG A 921 6.26 74.10 4.40
CA ARG A 921 5.35 74.25 5.57
C ARG A 921 4.40 73.10 5.95
N ARG A 922 4.80 72.52 7.11
CA ARG A 922 4.03 72.31 8.36
C ARG A 922 2.93 71.24 8.34
N LYS A 923 3.19 70.15 9.09
CA LYS A 923 2.58 69.80 10.39
C LYS A 923 1.06 69.56 10.33
N LEU A 924 0.64 68.32 10.57
CA LEU A 924 0.07 67.89 11.86
C LEU A 924 -0.23 66.39 11.84
N SER A 925 0.05 65.80 12.99
CA SER A 925 -0.15 64.41 13.44
C SER A 925 -1.62 64.02 13.55
N ALA A 926 -1.94 62.76 13.26
CA ALA A 926 -2.34 61.74 14.24
C ALA A 926 -2.27 60.36 13.58
#